data_AF-A0A3B0B0J5-F1
#
_entry.id   AF-A0A3B0B0J5-F1
#
_cell.length_a   1.000
_cell.length_b   1.000
_cell.length_c   1.000
_cell.angle_alpha   90.00
_cell.angle_beta   90.00
_cell.angle_gamma   90.00
#
_symmetry.space_group_name_H-M   'P 1'
#
loop_
_entity.id
_entity.type
_entity.pdbx_description
1 polymer ?
#
loop_
_entity_poly.entity_id
_entity_poly.type
_entity_poly.pdbx_seq_one_letter_code
_entity_poly.pdbx_strand_id
1 'polypeptide(L)'
;MTDQRRAPAPADDPGFVLRFQDNREPAINAGLYRVKATQTLPGVDTGGYLADTEETFEVRAPQFALAEERVHAVNPAPEARSDYSTTLAHLTLTDPLLPWMRRLDEPEPETAEAAEEPWLALLLFAEGELPGDPESAALTVTMTAEELLTDADGVRHPHIAPSQIEGDPTATCRTIDIPGDVFATIVPRTDELRHLIHVREVRTDTGLRGEQLAEGTYAIVLANRLPDREHEVRYAAHLVALEGCRSILADADDGLLTGDVHIRLAALHSWSFTSNPAPGGGFPGRVRHFLFDAEGEQRDLLLRAPAPPPEPPAGADPAAYAEARARLASGRVPLAYGLETGERSVAWYRGPLTAEPAQQLPDQPAAGWTSAAQLMAYEKAWGLFDAGWGAAWTLGRTLALADADFAAMLTAWHAKARTRAAMLAQRLAAVGLDVAGPQEAATRALAPRPFGTLLEDLASDGAAARLLRAGTHPAETRHTPPPGPFKRVPTAGRRGAGRATPTAALLADPPAPLRAALTAQLADTAAPISEWLQRLRLLHHVPFADLVPDERALPAESLRLFYVDQGWLTALVSGAAGIAITGEADAALARIAAPWARGEDEPDRHAGVLIRSALVHECPGLLVRPYRGTGDSRTPIAVLRQDALGPGVLLVLFEQVPDEIELAEPPEGLSFGVDTSFDDKRVIGLRRVDAPGVARQIDGEAFPHPAGGDGLDAHLRPDPAGRRAVLDLRPADADGLLKELGTRLTELGQQAAAEFGPAGLAVQLVNAPRRQLITRGQAR
;
A
#
# COMPACT_ATOMS: atom_id res chain seq x y z
N MET A 1 0.07 1.89 -54.91
CA MET A 1 -0.87 0.77 -55.14
C MET A 1 -1.17 0.15 -53.79
N THR A 2 -2.43 0.27 -53.38
CA THR A 2 -3.22 -0.57 -52.44
C THR A 2 -2.61 -0.93 -51.06
N ASP A 3 -3.29 -0.76 -49.94
CA ASP A 3 -4.56 -0.09 -49.66
C ASP A 3 -4.66 0.16 -48.14
N GLN A 4 -5.47 1.15 -47.82
CA GLN A 4 -5.80 1.72 -46.53
C GLN A 4 -6.72 0.80 -45.68
N ARG A 5 -6.74 1.11 -44.36
CA ARG A 5 -7.85 0.97 -43.39
C ARG A 5 -8.12 -0.39 -42.70
N ARG A 6 -7.72 -0.50 -41.43
CA ARG A 6 -8.62 -0.38 -40.27
C ARG A 6 -7.84 -0.11 -38.98
N ALA A 7 -8.45 0.71 -38.13
CA ALA A 7 -7.97 1.28 -36.87
C ALA A 7 -7.86 0.21 -35.73
N PRO A 8 -7.43 0.58 -34.52
CA PRO A 8 -6.75 -0.29 -33.57
C PRO A 8 -7.70 -1.33 -32.96
N ALA A 9 -7.19 -2.54 -32.74
CA ALA A 9 -7.81 -3.42 -31.75
C ALA A 9 -7.63 -2.75 -30.38
N PRO A 10 -8.69 -2.58 -29.57
CA PRO A 10 -8.52 -2.22 -28.18
C PRO A 10 -7.67 -3.31 -27.53
N ALA A 11 -6.74 -2.92 -26.67
CA ALA A 11 -6.20 -3.87 -25.71
C ALA A 11 -7.41 -4.35 -24.89
N ASP A 12 -7.83 -5.59 -25.14
CA ASP A 12 -8.68 -6.35 -24.23
C ASP A 12 -7.91 -6.41 -22.91
N ASP A 13 -8.29 -5.54 -21.98
CA ASP A 13 -7.87 -5.58 -20.59
C ASP A 13 -8.48 -6.87 -20.02
N PRO A 14 -7.69 -7.89 -19.61
CA PRO A 14 -8.24 -9.09 -18.99
C PRO A 14 -8.65 -8.75 -17.56
N GLY A 15 -9.74 -8.01 -17.45
CA GLY A 15 -10.37 -7.60 -16.19
C GLY A 15 -11.41 -8.61 -15.74
N PHE A 16 -11.69 -8.61 -14.42
CA PHE A 16 -12.77 -9.38 -13.82
C PHE A 16 -14.11 -9.03 -14.49
N VAL A 17 -14.86 -10.05 -14.88
CA VAL A 17 -16.25 -9.86 -15.32
C VAL A 17 -17.13 -10.04 -14.09
N LEU A 18 -17.61 -8.91 -13.56
CA LEU A 18 -18.63 -8.89 -12.52
C LEU A 18 -20.01 -8.89 -13.17
N ARG A 19 -20.88 -9.80 -12.72
CA ARG A 19 -22.28 -9.80 -13.11
C ARG A 19 -23.15 -9.63 -11.86
N PHE A 20 -23.94 -8.57 -11.84
CA PHE A 20 -24.95 -8.32 -10.82
C PHE A 20 -26.29 -8.91 -11.27
N GLN A 21 -27.00 -9.56 -10.36
CA GLN A 21 -28.33 -10.14 -10.56
C GLN A 21 -29.24 -9.63 -9.43
N ASP A 22 -30.50 -9.34 -9.74
CA ASP A 22 -31.44 -8.75 -8.79
C ASP A 22 -31.77 -9.71 -7.63
N ASN A 23 -32.04 -10.97 -7.95
CA ASN A 23 -32.40 -12.00 -6.99
C ASN A 23 -31.90 -13.39 -7.41
N ARG A 24 -31.90 -14.33 -6.47
CA ARG A 24 -31.71 -15.75 -6.76
C ARG A 24 -32.58 -16.59 -5.83
N GLU A 25 -33.76 -16.94 -6.31
CA GLU A 25 -34.75 -17.66 -5.54
C GLU A 25 -34.53 -19.17 -5.57
N PRO A 26 -34.74 -19.86 -4.43
CA PRO A 26 -34.76 -21.31 -4.41
C PRO A 26 -36.06 -21.85 -5.04
N ALA A 27 -36.00 -23.03 -5.66
CA ALA A 27 -37.19 -23.66 -6.23
C ALA A 27 -38.21 -24.12 -5.16
N ILE A 28 -37.72 -24.37 -3.94
CA ILE A 28 -38.50 -24.76 -2.77
C ILE A 28 -37.87 -24.04 -1.57
N ASN A 29 -38.69 -23.34 -0.78
CA ASN A 29 -38.25 -22.60 0.40
C ASN A 29 -37.87 -23.55 1.55
N ALA A 30 -37.29 -23.00 2.61
CA ALA A 30 -37.08 -23.73 3.85
C ALA A 30 -38.43 -24.04 4.52
N GLY A 31 -38.51 -25.22 5.13
CA GLY A 31 -39.70 -25.67 5.84
C GLY A 31 -39.98 -27.16 5.73
N LEU A 32 -41.08 -27.58 6.36
CA LEU A 32 -41.53 -28.96 6.38
C LEU A 32 -42.49 -29.24 5.21
N TYR A 33 -42.09 -30.14 4.33
CA TYR A 33 -42.86 -30.55 3.16
C TYR A 33 -43.39 -31.96 3.31
N ARG A 34 -44.57 -32.19 2.73
CA ARG A 34 -45.19 -33.51 2.65
C ARG A 34 -45.35 -33.91 1.19
N VAL A 35 -44.67 -34.97 0.77
CA VAL A 35 -44.85 -35.59 -0.54
C VAL A 35 -45.92 -36.65 -0.42
N LYS A 36 -46.95 -36.53 -1.25
CA LYS A 36 -48.00 -37.55 -1.38
C LYS A 36 -47.89 -38.22 -2.73
N ALA A 37 -47.58 -39.50 -2.76
CA ALA A 37 -47.51 -40.31 -3.97
C ALA A 37 -48.80 -41.11 -4.15
N THR A 38 -49.50 -40.87 -5.26
CA THR A 38 -50.75 -41.57 -5.61
C THR A 38 -50.57 -42.30 -6.95
N GLN A 39 -50.91 -43.58 -7.01
CA GLN A 39 -50.83 -44.38 -8.25
C GLN A 39 -52.22 -44.73 -8.77
N THR A 40 -52.50 -44.39 -10.04
CA THR A 40 -53.76 -44.71 -10.71
C THR A 40 -53.50 -45.62 -11.92
N LEU A 41 -54.33 -46.66 -12.08
CA LEU A 41 -54.28 -47.58 -13.22
C LEU A 41 -55.58 -47.43 -14.03
N PRO A 42 -55.52 -46.94 -15.29
CA PRO A 42 -56.71 -46.77 -16.11
C PRO A 42 -57.45 -48.09 -16.34
N GLY A 43 -58.75 -48.14 -16.05
CA GLY A 43 -59.61 -49.31 -16.30
C GLY A 43 -59.58 -50.40 -15.22
N VAL A 44 -58.88 -50.18 -14.10
CA VAL A 44 -58.86 -51.08 -12.94
C VAL A 44 -59.34 -50.30 -11.72
N ASP A 45 -60.32 -50.84 -10.98
CA ASP A 45 -60.66 -50.32 -9.65
C ASP A 45 -59.53 -50.72 -8.69
N THR A 46 -58.67 -49.74 -8.38
CA THR A 46 -57.49 -49.94 -7.51
C THR A 46 -57.86 -50.02 -6.03
N GLY A 47 -59.16 -50.01 -5.69
CA GLY A 47 -59.77 -50.00 -4.35
C GLY A 47 -58.82 -50.36 -3.21
N GLY A 48 -58.27 -49.36 -2.52
CA GLY A 48 -57.42 -49.50 -1.32
C GLY A 48 -56.13 -50.33 -1.46
N TYR A 49 -55.88 -51.03 -2.57
CA TYR A 49 -54.72 -51.90 -2.78
C TYR A 49 -53.45 -51.10 -3.10
N LEU A 50 -53.60 -49.92 -3.71
CA LEU A 50 -52.53 -48.94 -3.89
C LEU A 50 -52.76 -47.81 -2.89
N ALA A 51 -52.23 -47.98 -1.68
CA ALA A 51 -52.34 -46.96 -0.64
C ALA A 51 -51.50 -45.73 -0.99
N ASP A 52 -52.07 -44.55 -0.77
CA ASP A 52 -51.33 -43.30 -0.83
C ASP A 52 -50.15 -43.38 0.15
N THR A 53 -48.94 -43.13 -0.35
CA THR A 53 -47.76 -43.04 0.51
C THR A 53 -47.47 -41.56 0.75
N GLU A 54 -47.43 -41.18 2.03
CA GLU A 54 -47.05 -39.84 2.47
C GLU A 54 -45.69 -39.93 3.15
N GLU A 55 -44.74 -39.13 2.69
CA GLU A 55 -43.43 -38.96 3.32
C GLU A 55 -43.22 -37.48 3.59
N THR A 56 -42.67 -37.17 4.76
CA THR A 56 -42.34 -35.79 5.13
C THR A 56 -40.84 -35.57 5.04
N PHE A 57 -40.41 -34.49 4.41
CA PHE A 57 -39.02 -34.09 4.38
C PHE A 57 -38.89 -32.60 4.75
N GLU A 58 -37.74 -32.25 5.32
CA GLU A 58 -37.43 -30.90 5.79
C GLU A 58 -36.38 -30.29 4.86
N VAL A 59 -36.65 -29.10 4.32
CA VAL A 59 -35.64 -28.27 3.67
C VAL A 59 -35.09 -27.33 4.73
N ARG A 60 -33.84 -27.54 5.13
CA ARG A 60 -33.21 -26.77 6.22
C ARG A 60 -32.59 -25.49 5.72
N ALA A 61 -32.83 -24.39 6.44
CA ALA A 61 -32.07 -23.15 6.31
C ALA A 61 -31.70 -22.58 7.69
N PRO A 62 -30.63 -21.77 7.78
CA PRO A 62 -30.38 -20.96 8.97
C PRO A 62 -31.60 -20.12 9.35
N GLN A 63 -31.97 -20.10 10.63
CA GLN A 63 -33.13 -19.34 11.15
C GLN A 63 -32.69 -18.31 12.19
N PHE A 64 -32.18 -18.76 13.35
CA PHE A 64 -31.77 -17.86 14.45
C PHE A 64 -30.25 -17.74 14.65
N ALA A 65 -29.46 -18.53 13.92
CA ALA A 65 -28.00 -18.51 14.00
C ALA A 65 -27.39 -18.80 12.62
N LEU A 66 -26.29 -18.11 12.30
CA LEU A 66 -25.54 -18.28 11.07
C LEU A 66 -24.10 -18.68 11.42
N ALA A 67 -23.59 -19.72 10.78
CA ALA A 67 -22.21 -20.15 10.96
C ALA A 67 -21.24 -19.14 10.33
N GLU A 68 -20.09 -18.87 10.96
CA GLU A 68 -19.15 -17.84 10.51
C GLU A 68 -18.62 -18.11 9.10
N GLU A 69 -18.50 -19.37 8.67
CA GLU A 69 -18.02 -19.73 7.33
C GLU A 69 -19.02 -19.33 6.21
N ARG A 70 -20.26 -18.99 6.59
CA ARG A 70 -21.28 -18.51 5.65
C ARG A 70 -21.13 -17.02 5.34
N VAL A 71 -20.33 -16.30 6.11
CA VAL A 71 -19.95 -14.91 5.87
C VAL A 71 -18.61 -14.90 5.14
N HIS A 72 -18.60 -14.42 3.89
CA HIS A 72 -17.40 -14.34 3.06
C HIS A 72 -16.54 -13.12 3.44
N ALA A 73 -17.19 -11.96 3.58
CA ALA A 73 -16.53 -10.68 3.85
C ALA A 73 -17.52 -9.67 4.44
N VAL A 74 -17.00 -8.71 5.21
CA VAL A 74 -17.74 -7.55 5.73
C VAL A 74 -16.99 -6.28 5.41
N ASN A 75 -17.73 -5.20 5.12
CA ASN A 75 -17.16 -3.88 4.90
C ASN A 75 -18.05 -2.81 5.56
N PRO A 76 -17.50 -1.85 6.32
CA PRO A 76 -16.11 -1.75 6.75
C PRO A 76 -15.59 -2.98 7.51
N ALA A 77 -14.27 -3.22 7.45
CA ALA A 77 -13.64 -4.32 8.16
C ALA A 77 -13.83 -4.19 9.69
N PRO A 78 -13.86 -5.31 10.44
CA PRO A 78 -14.01 -5.28 11.89
C PRO A 78 -12.89 -4.47 12.56
N GLU A 79 -13.27 -3.61 13.50
CA GLU A 79 -12.39 -2.69 14.23
C GLU A 79 -11.59 -1.71 13.33
N ALA A 80 -11.99 -1.56 12.07
CA ALA A 80 -11.35 -0.61 11.16
C ALA A 80 -11.66 0.84 11.57
N ARG A 81 -10.69 1.73 11.35
CA ARG A 81 -10.82 3.18 11.59
C ARG A 81 -10.37 3.93 10.34
N SER A 82 -11.33 4.56 9.67
CA SER A 82 -11.12 5.38 8.47
C SER A 82 -12.30 6.33 8.27
N ASP A 83 -12.28 7.12 7.22
CA ASP A 83 -13.45 7.90 6.80
C ASP A 83 -14.46 7.01 6.08
N TYR A 84 -15.55 6.65 6.77
CA TYR A 84 -16.66 5.88 6.20
C TYR A 84 -17.92 6.74 6.00
N SER A 85 -17.81 8.08 6.08
CA SER A 85 -18.96 9.01 5.98
C SER A 85 -19.74 8.93 4.66
N THR A 86 -19.12 8.35 3.63
CA THR A 86 -19.68 8.12 2.30
C THR A 86 -19.84 6.63 1.95
N THR A 87 -19.59 5.71 2.88
CA THR A 87 -19.61 4.27 2.64
C THR A 87 -20.77 3.62 3.37
N LEU A 88 -21.54 2.79 2.66
CA LEU A 88 -22.58 1.96 3.23
C LEU A 88 -21.97 0.65 3.74
N ALA A 89 -22.28 0.31 4.99
CA ALA A 89 -21.93 -0.99 5.54
C ALA A 89 -22.60 -2.09 4.71
N HIS A 90 -21.87 -3.16 4.41
CA HIS A 90 -22.39 -4.30 3.67
C HIS A 90 -21.69 -5.60 4.03
N LEU A 91 -22.41 -6.70 3.81
CA LEU A 91 -21.97 -8.06 4.12
C LEU A 91 -22.13 -8.95 2.90
N THR A 92 -21.11 -9.76 2.62
CA THR A 92 -21.11 -10.75 1.53
C THR A 92 -21.30 -12.15 2.09
N LEU A 93 -22.34 -12.85 1.65
CA LEU A 93 -22.70 -14.22 2.02
C LEU A 93 -22.19 -15.22 0.97
N THR A 94 -21.70 -16.37 1.42
CA THR A 94 -21.23 -17.45 0.52
C THR A 94 -22.37 -18.21 -0.16
N ASP A 95 -23.55 -18.27 0.47
CA ASP A 95 -24.74 -18.88 -0.12
C ASP A 95 -25.61 -17.80 -0.79
N PRO A 96 -25.72 -17.80 -2.13
CA PRO A 96 -26.47 -16.79 -2.86
C PRO A 96 -27.99 -16.97 -2.75
N LEU A 97 -28.49 -18.10 -2.24
CA LEU A 97 -29.94 -18.33 -2.07
C LEU A 97 -30.44 -17.85 -0.71
N LEU A 98 -29.56 -17.73 0.29
CA LEU A 98 -29.92 -17.53 1.70
C LEU A 98 -30.93 -16.41 1.95
N PRO A 99 -30.82 -15.20 1.35
CA PRO A 99 -31.78 -14.12 1.60
C PRO A 99 -33.22 -14.42 1.16
N TRP A 100 -33.41 -15.39 0.25
CA TRP A 100 -34.71 -15.78 -0.31
C TRP A 100 -35.15 -17.18 0.15
N MET A 101 -34.41 -17.84 1.04
CA MET A 101 -34.80 -19.18 1.54
C MET A 101 -35.98 -19.15 2.51
N ARG A 102 -36.26 -18.00 3.13
CA ARG A 102 -37.34 -17.82 4.11
C ARG A 102 -38.15 -16.58 3.76
N ARG A 103 -39.39 -16.54 4.26
CA ARG A 103 -40.36 -15.46 4.00
C ARG A 103 -40.52 -14.59 5.25
N LEU A 104 -40.97 -13.35 5.06
CA LEU A 104 -41.37 -12.45 6.16
C LEU A 104 -42.72 -12.82 6.80
N ASP A 105 -43.41 -13.83 6.26
CA ASP A 105 -44.82 -14.11 6.56
C ASP A 105 -45.08 -14.61 7.99
N GLU A 106 -46.27 -14.28 8.48
CA GLU A 106 -46.81 -14.68 9.78
C GLU A 106 -47.87 -15.80 9.59
N PRO A 107 -48.18 -16.61 10.62
CA PRO A 107 -48.95 -17.85 10.49
C PRO A 107 -50.47 -17.75 10.10
N GLU A 108 -50.99 -16.64 9.53
CA GLU A 108 -52.40 -16.48 9.11
C GLU A 108 -52.62 -16.41 7.56
N PRO A 109 -53.84 -16.69 7.03
CA PRO A 109 -54.01 -17.50 5.82
C PRO A 109 -53.95 -16.75 4.47
N GLU A 110 -53.23 -17.35 3.52
CA GLU A 110 -53.40 -17.43 2.05
C GLU A 110 -54.28 -16.39 1.29
N THR A 111 -54.23 -15.11 1.64
CA THR A 111 -54.81 -14.05 0.78
C THR A 111 -53.86 -12.90 0.56
N ALA A 112 -52.90 -13.12 -0.33
CA ALA A 112 -52.37 -12.16 -1.30
C ALA A 112 -51.33 -12.93 -2.13
N GLU A 113 -51.12 -12.56 -3.39
CA GLU A 113 -49.88 -12.87 -4.11
C GLU A 113 -48.74 -12.23 -3.31
N ALA A 114 -48.25 -12.96 -2.30
CA ALA A 114 -47.41 -12.39 -1.26
C ALA A 114 -46.03 -12.09 -1.85
N ALA A 115 -45.69 -10.80 -1.89
CA ALA A 115 -44.44 -10.28 -2.41
C ALA A 115 -43.24 -11.05 -1.82
N GLU A 116 -42.35 -11.49 -2.72
CA GLU A 116 -41.17 -12.31 -2.41
C GLU A 116 -40.03 -11.45 -1.83
N GLU A 117 -40.30 -10.86 -0.67
CA GLU A 117 -39.39 -10.00 0.06
C GLU A 117 -38.36 -10.84 0.86
N PRO A 118 -37.09 -10.41 0.91
CA PRO A 118 -36.07 -11.13 1.67
C PRO A 118 -36.27 -10.96 3.18
N TRP A 119 -35.88 -11.98 3.94
CA TRP A 119 -36.03 -12.03 5.41
C TRP A 119 -34.81 -11.48 6.18
N LEU A 120 -33.83 -10.91 5.49
CA LEU A 120 -32.58 -10.40 6.07
C LEU A 120 -32.48 -8.89 5.92
N ALA A 121 -31.94 -8.22 6.93
CA ALA A 121 -31.53 -6.82 6.83
C ALA A 121 -30.24 -6.57 7.60
N LEU A 122 -29.44 -5.62 7.11
CA LEU A 122 -28.25 -5.15 7.80
C LEU A 122 -28.54 -3.79 8.44
N LEU A 123 -28.58 -3.75 9.77
CA LEU A 123 -28.86 -2.54 10.55
C LEU A 123 -27.57 -1.97 11.13
N LEU A 124 -27.47 -0.63 11.14
CA LEU A 124 -26.30 0.10 11.61
C LEU A 124 -26.69 1.04 12.77
N PHE A 125 -26.10 0.82 13.94
CA PHE A 125 -26.35 1.58 15.16
C PHE A 125 -25.12 2.39 15.56
N ALA A 126 -25.35 3.63 16.00
CA ALA A 126 -24.32 4.52 16.52
C ALA A 126 -24.20 4.42 18.04
N GLU A 127 -23.09 4.93 18.58
CA GLU A 127 -22.84 5.01 20.02
C GLU A 127 -24.04 5.62 20.77
N GLY A 128 -24.52 4.91 21.80
CA GLY A 128 -25.65 5.32 22.64
C GLY A 128 -27.05 4.96 22.14
N GLU A 129 -27.21 4.38 20.95
CA GLU A 129 -28.53 4.04 20.40
C GLU A 129 -29.08 2.69 20.90
N LEU A 130 -28.21 1.75 21.23
CA LEU A 130 -28.58 0.44 21.78
C LEU A 130 -28.37 0.42 23.31
N PRO A 131 -29.41 0.20 24.13
CA PRO A 131 -29.26 0.14 25.59
C PRO A 131 -28.31 -0.97 26.06
N GLY A 132 -28.30 -2.10 25.35
CA GLY A 132 -27.42 -3.25 25.63
C GLY A 132 -25.99 -3.10 25.08
N ASP A 133 -25.74 -2.09 24.26
CA ASP A 133 -24.43 -1.82 23.65
C ASP A 133 -24.16 -0.30 23.54
N PRO A 134 -24.01 0.40 24.68
CA PRO A 134 -23.89 1.85 24.68
C PRO A 134 -22.63 2.35 23.96
N GLU A 135 -21.55 1.57 23.95
CA GLU A 135 -20.29 1.91 23.26
C GLU A 135 -20.26 1.44 21.79
N SER A 136 -21.34 0.82 21.27
CA SER A 136 -21.38 0.23 19.93
C SER A 136 -20.22 -0.72 19.63
N ALA A 137 -19.92 -1.61 20.58
CA ALA A 137 -18.90 -2.66 20.44
C ALA A 137 -19.44 -3.94 19.76
N ALA A 138 -20.63 -3.88 19.15
CA ALA A 138 -21.35 -4.99 18.54
C ALA A 138 -21.69 -6.11 19.55
N LEU A 139 -22.10 -5.71 20.75
CA LEU A 139 -22.50 -6.63 21.81
C LEU A 139 -23.86 -7.27 21.49
N THR A 140 -24.01 -8.54 21.87
CA THR A 140 -25.25 -9.31 21.67
C THR A 140 -25.56 -10.10 22.94
N VAL A 141 -26.84 -10.28 23.25
CA VAL A 141 -27.29 -11.13 24.36
C VAL A 141 -27.44 -12.56 23.84
N THR A 142 -27.02 -13.56 24.61
CA THR A 142 -27.25 -14.97 24.25
C THR A 142 -28.51 -15.46 24.93
N MET A 143 -29.46 -15.99 24.15
CA MET A 143 -30.72 -16.56 24.62
C MET A 143 -31.00 -17.86 23.86
N THR A 144 -31.99 -18.64 24.29
CA THR A 144 -32.50 -19.76 23.46
C THR A 144 -33.51 -19.25 22.42
N ALA A 145 -33.74 -20.02 21.35
CA ALA A 145 -34.75 -19.68 20.35
C ALA A 145 -36.17 -19.60 20.96
N GLU A 146 -36.47 -20.42 21.98
CA GLU A 146 -37.72 -20.35 22.74
C GLU A 146 -37.83 -19.06 23.58
N GLU A 147 -36.76 -18.66 24.28
CA GLU A 147 -36.71 -17.42 25.07
C GLU A 147 -36.84 -16.16 24.20
N LEU A 148 -36.30 -16.20 22.97
CA LEU A 148 -36.45 -15.12 21.99
C LEU A 148 -37.92 -14.86 21.64
N LEU A 149 -38.71 -15.93 21.51
CA LEU A 149 -40.12 -15.90 21.09
C LEU A 149 -41.10 -15.88 22.28
N THR A 150 -40.60 -15.63 23.49
CA THR A 150 -41.43 -15.54 24.68
C THR A 150 -41.93 -14.12 24.89
N ASP A 151 -43.24 -13.96 25.07
CA ASP A 151 -43.87 -12.67 25.40
C ASP A 151 -43.25 -12.06 26.67
N ALA A 152 -42.81 -10.81 26.58
CA ALA A 152 -42.30 -10.04 27.72
C ALA A 152 -42.90 -8.63 27.72
N ASP A 153 -43.08 -8.05 28.91
CA ASP A 153 -43.69 -6.73 29.04
C ASP A 153 -42.82 -5.65 28.37
N GLY A 154 -43.44 -4.84 27.49
CA GLY A 154 -42.74 -3.84 26.69
C GLY A 154 -41.83 -4.38 25.58
N VAL A 155 -41.77 -5.69 25.33
CA VAL A 155 -40.94 -6.29 24.27
C VAL A 155 -41.83 -6.87 23.17
N ARG A 156 -41.56 -6.51 21.91
CA ARG A 156 -42.10 -7.23 20.75
C ARG A 156 -41.02 -8.12 20.14
N HIS A 157 -41.40 -9.34 19.78
CA HIS A 157 -40.54 -10.30 19.13
C HIS A 157 -41.21 -10.82 17.84
N PRO A 158 -40.48 -11.53 16.97
CA PRO A 158 -41.07 -12.07 15.75
C PRO A 158 -42.21 -13.05 16.03
N HIS A 159 -43.24 -13.02 15.19
CA HIS A 159 -44.40 -13.91 15.26
C HIS A 159 -44.14 -15.21 14.49
N ILE A 160 -43.38 -16.12 15.10
CA ILE A 160 -43.06 -17.45 14.55
C ILE A 160 -43.74 -18.52 15.40
N ALA A 161 -44.54 -19.40 14.77
CA ALA A 161 -45.17 -20.49 15.50
C ALA A 161 -44.12 -21.55 15.93
N PRO A 162 -44.29 -22.23 17.09
CA PRO A 162 -43.36 -23.27 17.52
C PRO A 162 -43.14 -24.40 16.49
N SER A 163 -44.15 -24.69 15.65
CA SER A 163 -44.05 -25.65 14.55
C SER A 163 -43.21 -25.18 13.35
N GLN A 164 -42.86 -23.89 13.30
CA GLN A 164 -42.01 -23.28 12.27
C GLN A 164 -40.55 -23.11 12.74
N ILE A 165 -40.24 -23.47 14.00
CA ILE A 165 -38.86 -23.51 14.51
C ILE A 165 -38.18 -24.74 13.91
N GLU A 166 -37.19 -24.50 13.05
CA GLU A 166 -36.35 -25.54 12.46
C GLU A 166 -35.18 -25.88 13.39
N GLY A 167 -35.01 -27.17 13.72
CA GLY A 167 -33.94 -27.64 14.61
C GLY A 167 -34.33 -27.77 16.07
N ASP A 168 -33.39 -27.53 16.98
CA ASP A 168 -33.58 -27.63 18.43
C ASP A 168 -34.07 -26.28 18.99
N PRO A 169 -35.29 -26.20 19.55
CA PRO A 169 -35.82 -24.96 20.15
C PRO A 169 -34.97 -24.43 21.31
N THR A 170 -34.17 -25.30 21.94
CA THR A 170 -33.25 -24.94 23.02
C THR A 170 -31.88 -24.49 22.53
N ALA A 171 -31.66 -24.46 21.21
CA ALA A 171 -30.43 -23.95 20.63
C ALA A 171 -30.22 -22.48 20.99
N THR A 172 -28.97 -22.13 21.33
CA THR A 172 -28.59 -20.76 21.66
C THR A 172 -28.51 -19.91 20.41
N CYS A 173 -29.13 -18.74 20.45
CA CYS A 173 -29.03 -17.68 19.44
C CYS A 173 -28.51 -16.39 20.07
N ARG A 174 -28.03 -15.48 19.22
CA ARG A 174 -27.60 -14.14 19.61
C ARG A 174 -28.74 -13.18 19.31
N THR A 175 -29.06 -12.31 20.25
CA THR A 175 -30.19 -11.39 20.16
C THR A 175 -29.76 -9.96 20.46
N ILE A 176 -30.54 -9.02 19.92
CA ILE A 176 -30.43 -7.59 20.21
C ILE A 176 -31.82 -7.04 20.54
N ASP A 177 -31.87 -6.15 21.53
CA ASP A 177 -33.09 -5.43 21.93
C ASP A 177 -32.95 -3.97 21.48
N ILE A 178 -33.80 -3.53 20.56
CA ILE A 178 -33.73 -2.23 19.89
C ILE A 178 -34.89 -1.36 20.36
N PRO A 179 -34.70 -0.12 20.81
CA PRO A 179 -35.80 0.80 21.09
C PRO A 179 -36.69 1.04 19.86
N GLY A 180 -38.00 1.11 20.03
CA GLY A 180 -38.97 1.13 18.92
C GLY A 180 -38.88 2.37 18.02
N ASP A 181 -38.52 3.52 18.58
CA ASP A 181 -38.24 4.76 17.86
C ASP A 181 -36.96 4.67 17.01
N VAL A 182 -35.89 4.10 17.58
CA VAL A 182 -34.63 3.81 16.88
C VAL A 182 -34.89 2.80 15.75
N PHE A 183 -35.65 1.73 16.03
CA PHE A 183 -36.00 0.71 15.05
C PHE A 183 -36.77 1.31 13.87
N ALA A 184 -37.85 2.07 14.13
CA ALA A 184 -38.65 2.70 13.08
C ALA A 184 -37.85 3.67 12.20
N THR A 185 -36.80 4.27 12.76
CA THR A 185 -35.95 5.22 12.04
C THR A 185 -34.91 4.51 11.15
N ILE A 186 -34.33 3.40 11.62
CA ILE A 186 -33.19 2.73 10.96
C ILE A 186 -33.63 1.58 10.05
N VAL A 187 -34.71 0.86 10.37
CA VAL A 187 -35.12 -0.33 9.61
C VAL A 187 -35.52 0.02 8.16
N PRO A 188 -35.03 -0.70 7.13
CA PRO A 188 -35.54 -0.50 5.77
C PRO A 188 -37.05 -0.71 5.72
N ARG A 189 -37.76 0.09 4.90
CA ARG A 189 -39.20 -0.14 4.71
C ARG A 189 -39.43 -1.47 4.01
N THR A 190 -40.64 -2.01 4.16
CA THR A 190 -41.01 -3.33 3.62
C THR A 190 -40.73 -3.44 2.11
N ASP A 191 -41.06 -2.40 1.33
CA ASP A 191 -40.84 -2.33 -0.12
C ASP A 191 -39.39 -2.01 -0.53
N GLU A 192 -38.57 -1.51 0.40
CA GLU A 192 -37.16 -1.17 0.19
C GLU A 192 -36.24 -2.38 0.37
N LEU A 193 -36.62 -3.35 1.21
CA LEU A 193 -35.80 -4.53 1.56
C LEU A 193 -35.23 -5.25 0.34
N ARG A 194 -36.06 -5.45 -0.69
CA ARG A 194 -35.63 -6.12 -1.93
C ARG A 194 -34.50 -5.39 -2.66
N HIS A 195 -34.40 -4.06 -2.54
CA HIS A 195 -33.43 -3.24 -3.26
C HIS A 195 -32.06 -3.18 -2.56
N LEU A 196 -32.00 -3.56 -1.30
CA LEU A 196 -30.77 -3.57 -0.51
C LEU A 196 -30.02 -4.91 -0.58
N ILE A 197 -30.57 -5.91 -1.28
CA ILE A 197 -29.97 -7.23 -1.45
C ILE A 197 -29.85 -7.55 -2.93
N HIS A 198 -28.68 -8.03 -3.35
CA HIS A 198 -28.44 -8.44 -4.72
C HIS A 198 -27.44 -9.60 -4.78
N VAL A 199 -27.33 -10.25 -5.93
CA VAL A 199 -26.38 -11.34 -6.16
C VAL A 199 -25.25 -10.89 -7.07
N ARG A 200 -24.01 -11.21 -6.70
CA ARG A 200 -22.78 -10.93 -7.46
C ARG A 200 -22.12 -12.22 -7.89
N GLU A 201 -22.02 -12.42 -9.19
CA GLU A 201 -21.23 -13.48 -9.81
C GLU A 201 -19.88 -12.92 -10.23
N VAL A 202 -18.80 -13.56 -9.77
CA VAL A 202 -17.42 -13.18 -10.06
C VAL A 202 -16.79 -14.26 -10.92
N ARG A 203 -16.37 -13.89 -12.13
CA ARG A 203 -15.61 -14.76 -13.04
C ARG A 203 -14.19 -14.20 -13.18
N THR A 204 -13.18 -14.99 -12.86
CA THR A 204 -11.80 -14.52 -12.98
C THR A 204 -11.32 -14.67 -14.42
N ASP A 205 -10.72 -13.59 -14.94
CA ASP A 205 -9.55 -13.71 -15.81
C ASP A 205 -8.41 -13.01 -15.07
N THR A 206 -7.20 -13.55 -15.15
CA THR A 206 -6.14 -13.36 -14.14
C THR A 206 -5.65 -11.90 -14.02
N GLY A 207 -5.94 -11.20 -12.92
CA GLY A 207 -5.17 -9.99 -12.58
C GLY A 207 -5.76 -8.96 -11.61
N LEU A 208 -6.00 -9.28 -10.32
CA LEU A 208 -5.96 -8.30 -9.21
C LEU A 208 -5.59 -9.03 -7.90
N ARG A 209 -4.91 -8.33 -7.00
CA ARG A 209 -4.62 -8.75 -5.61
C ARG A 209 -5.30 -7.77 -4.66
N GLY A 210 -6.00 -8.25 -3.65
CA GLY A 210 -6.61 -7.43 -2.58
C GLY A 210 -7.71 -8.19 -1.84
N GLU A 211 -8.61 -8.84 -2.59
CA GLU A 211 -9.42 -9.97 -2.14
C GLU A 211 -9.01 -11.20 -2.95
N GLN A 212 -8.86 -12.37 -2.32
CA GLN A 212 -8.96 -13.63 -3.07
C GLN A 212 -10.44 -13.81 -3.42
N LEU A 213 -10.91 -13.07 -4.43
CA LEU A 213 -12.20 -13.33 -5.06
C LEU A 213 -12.12 -14.75 -5.64
N ALA A 214 -12.54 -15.73 -4.86
CA ALA A 214 -12.74 -17.07 -5.35
C ALA A 214 -13.88 -17.00 -6.36
N GLU A 215 -13.68 -17.61 -7.53
CA GLU A 215 -14.76 -17.76 -8.52
C GLU A 215 -16.01 -18.30 -7.83
N GLY A 216 -17.11 -17.58 -7.94
CA GLY A 216 -18.27 -17.85 -7.10
C GLY A 216 -19.42 -16.88 -7.32
N THR A 217 -20.57 -17.28 -6.81
CA THR A 217 -21.78 -16.47 -6.77
C THR A 217 -22.09 -16.18 -5.31
N TYR A 218 -22.21 -14.90 -4.96
CA TYR A 218 -22.36 -14.44 -3.59
C TYR A 218 -23.62 -13.57 -3.47
N ALA A 219 -24.30 -13.61 -2.33
CA ALA A 219 -25.35 -12.63 -2.01
C ALA A 219 -24.75 -11.48 -1.19
N ILE A 220 -25.14 -10.24 -1.50
CA ILE A 220 -24.65 -9.04 -0.83
C ILE A 220 -25.83 -8.34 -0.18
N VAL A 221 -25.69 -8.04 1.11
CA VAL A 221 -26.69 -7.30 1.90
C VAL A 221 -26.11 -5.94 2.25
N LEU A 222 -26.76 -4.87 1.78
CA LEU A 222 -26.40 -3.47 2.04
C LEU A 222 -27.18 -2.94 3.25
N ALA A 223 -26.53 -2.12 4.06
CA ALA A 223 -27.21 -1.24 5.00
C ALA A 223 -27.82 -0.05 4.24
N ASN A 224 -28.83 0.58 4.84
CA ASN A 224 -29.46 1.81 4.33
C ASN A 224 -28.93 3.09 5.01
N ARG A 225 -28.13 2.99 6.07
CA ARG A 225 -27.64 4.14 6.84
C ARG A 225 -26.18 4.48 6.55
N LEU A 226 -25.91 5.76 6.32
CA LEU A 226 -24.57 6.34 6.18
C LEU A 226 -24.03 6.80 7.55
N PRO A 227 -22.73 6.61 7.82
CA PRO A 227 -22.07 7.18 9.00
C PRO A 227 -22.07 8.73 9.04
N ASP A 228 -21.76 9.27 10.22
CA ASP A 228 -21.64 10.71 10.48
C ASP A 228 -20.49 11.33 9.67
N ARG A 229 -20.67 12.61 9.30
CA ARG A 229 -19.78 13.38 8.41
C ARG A 229 -18.95 14.43 9.13
N GLU A 230 -19.28 14.74 10.37
CA GLU A 230 -18.72 15.83 11.16
C GLU A 230 -17.95 15.33 12.38
N HIS A 231 -18.43 14.26 13.01
CA HIS A 231 -17.94 13.73 14.27
C HIS A 231 -17.41 12.31 14.09
N GLU A 232 -16.33 12.00 14.81
CA GLU A 232 -15.87 10.63 14.99
C GLU A 232 -16.91 9.87 15.83
N VAL A 233 -17.46 8.79 15.26
CA VAL A 233 -18.47 7.97 15.92
C VAL A 233 -18.19 6.49 15.65
N ARG A 234 -18.35 5.66 16.68
CA ARG A 234 -18.30 4.20 16.56
C ARG A 234 -19.67 3.66 16.16
N TYR A 235 -19.66 2.68 15.25
CA TYR A 235 -20.86 2.03 14.75
C TYR A 235 -20.79 0.52 14.94
N ALA A 236 -21.94 -0.06 15.29
CA ALA A 236 -22.17 -1.50 15.36
C ALA A 236 -23.12 -1.91 14.22
N ALA A 237 -22.68 -2.85 13.38
CA ALA A 237 -23.45 -3.41 12.29
C ALA A 237 -23.98 -4.80 12.70
N HIS A 238 -25.29 -5.01 12.59
CA HIS A 238 -25.95 -6.27 12.92
C HIS A 238 -26.76 -6.79 11.74
N LEU A 239 -26.44 -7.99 11.25
CA LEU A 239 -27.28 -8.73 10.31
C LEU A 239 -28.42 -9.38 11.11
N VAL A 240 -29.66 -8.94 10.88
CA VAL A 240 -30.84 -9.39 11.63
C VAL A 240 -31.75 -10.27 10.79
N ALA A 241 -32.40 -11.22 11.46
CA ALA A 241 -33.48 -12.02 10.91
C ALA A 241 -34.83 -11.30 11.09
N LEU A 242 -35.57 -11.11 10.00
CA LEU A 242 -36.89 -10.46 9.97
C LEU A 242 -38.04 -11.43 9.69
N GLU A 243 -37.79 -12.74 9.70
CA GLU A 243 -38.86 -13.76 9.61
C GLU A 243 -39.92 -13.50 10.68
N GLY A 244 -41.20 -13.47 10.31
CA GLY A 244 -42.30 -13.22 11.25
C GLY A 244 -42.39 -11.79 11.79
N CYS A 245 -41.72 -10.82 11.14
CA CYS A 245 -41.76 -9.41 11.55
C CYS A 245 -42.66 -8.53 10.68
N ARG A 246 -43.53 -9.08 9.82
CA ARG A 246 -44.32 -8.30 8.87
C ARG A 246 -45.21 -7.25 9.56
N SER A 247 -45.86 -7.61 10.66
CA SER A 247 -46.65 -6.67 11.48
C SER A 247 -45.79 -5.59 12.15
N ILE A 248 -44.62 -5.96 12.67
CA ILE A 248 -43.67 -5.02 13.29
C ILE A 248 -43.14 -4.01 12.28
N LEU A 249 -42.83 -4.46 11.05
CA LEU A 249 -42.41 -3.59 9.95
C LEU A 249 -43.54 -2.66 9.50
N ALA A 250 -44.78 -3.16 9.41
CA ALA A 250 -45.93 -2.32 9.09
C ALA A 250 -46.16 -1.23 10.17
N ASP A 251 -46.07 -1.58 11.46
CA ASP A 251 -46.15 -0.62 12.56
C ASP A 251 -45.01 0.41 12.54
N ALA A 252 -43.81 0.01 12.10
CA ALA A 252 -42.68 0.91 11.91
C ALA A 252 -42.93 1.88 10.74
N ASP A 253 -43.42 1.37 9.61
CA ASP A 253 -43.74 2.14 8.40
C ASP A 253 -44.85 3.19 8.68
N ASP A 254 -45.83 2.85 9.53
CA ASP A 254 -46.90 3.74 9.99
C ASP A 254 -46.51 4.66 11.15
N GLY A 255 -45.29 4.52 11.70
CA GLY A 255 -44.79 5.35 12.81
C GLY A 255 -45.50 5.10 14.15
N LEU A 256 -46.00 3.89 14.37
CA LEU A 256 -46.73 3.49 15.58
C LEU A 256 -45.83 2.99 16.72
N LEU A 257 -44.52 2.83 16.47
CA LEU A 257 -43.54 2.39 17.45
C LEU A 257 -43.04 3.55 18.31
N THR A 258 -43.03 3.35 19.64
CA THR A 258 -42.52 4.33 20.62
C THR A 258 -41.24 3.80 21.28
N GLY A 259 -40.45 4.70 21.88
CA GLY A 259 -39.20 4.34 22.58
C GLY A 259 -39.38 3.50 23.84
N ASP A 260 -40.60 3.41 24.39
CA ASP A 260 -40.93 2.55 25.54
C ASP A 260 -41.07 1.07 25.14
N VAL A 261 -41.17 0.78 23.84
CA VAL A 261 -41.27 -0.57 23.30
C VAL A 261 -39.90 -1.00 22.79
N HIS A 262 -39.45 -2.20 23.15
CA HIS A 262 -38.24 -2.81 22.64
C HIS A 262 -38.55 -3.88 21.60
N ILE A 263 -37.92 -3.82 20.44
CA ILE A 263 -38.01 -4.84 19.40
C ILE A 263 -36.83 -5.79 19.58
N ARG A 264 -37.12 -7.05 19.89
CA ARG A 264 -36.12 -8.10 20.03
C ARG A 264 -35.96 -8.86 18.73
N LEU A 265 -34.74 -8.92 18.20
CA LEU A 265 -34.43 -9.65 16.96
C LEU A 265 -33.23 -10.59 17.13
N ALA A 266 -33.17 -11.64 16.32
CA ALA A 266 -32.00 -12.50 16.23
C ALA A 266 -30.91 -11.83 15.37
N ALA A 267 -29.73 -11.68 15.94
CA ALA A 267 -28.54 -11.17 15.26
C ALA A 267 -27.70 -12.34 14.74
N LEU A 268 -27.72 -12.55 13.43
CA LEU A 268 -27.01 -13.64 12.76
C LEU A 268 -25.50 -13.40 12.68
N HIS A 269 -25.09 -12.14 12.49
CA HIS A 269 -23.70 -11.71 12.48
C HIS A 269 -23.59 -10.28 12.98
N SER A 270 -22.50 -9.93 13.65
CA SER A 270 -22.31 -8.58 14.23
C SER A 270 -20.84 -8.20 14.29
N TRP A 271 -20.53 -6.96 13.94
CA TRP A 271 -19.18 -6.39 14.01
C TRP A 271 -19.23 -4.87 14.23
N SER A 272 -18.12 -4.29 14.67
CA SER A 272 -18.02 -2.85 14.91
C SER A 272 -16.91 -2.20 14.08
N PHE A 273 -17.05 -0.91 13.78
CA PHE A 273 -16.02 -0.09 13.14
C PHE A 273 -16.15 1.37 13.59
N THR A 274 -15.10 2.16 13.38
CA THR A 274 -15.09 3.59 13.72
C THR A 274 -15.01 4.44 12.46
N SER A 275 -15.99 5.32 12.26
CA SER A 275 -15.96 6.32 11.19
C SER A 275 -15.35 7.60 11.72
N ASN A 276 -14.23 8.02 11.14
CA ASN A 276 -13.55 9.27 11.44
C ASN A 276 -13.57 10.18 10.21
N PRO A 277 -14.59 11.06 10.07
CA PRO A 277 -14.72 11.91 8.90
C PRO A 277 -13.51 12.86 8.75
N ALA A 278 -12.91 12.88 7.56
CA ALA A 278 -11.83 13.78 7.24
C ALA A 278 -12.38 15.15 6.81
N PRO A 279 -11.74 16.28 7.19
CA PRO A 279 -12.04 17.57 6.59
C PRO A 279 -11.89 17.49 5.05
N GLY A 280 -12.99 17.63 4.32
CA GLY A 280 -13.02 17.57 2.85
C GLY A 280 -13.41 16.21 2.23
N GLY A 281 -13.88 15.22 3.01
CA GLY A 281 -14.52 14.01 2.49
C GLY A 281 -13.57 12.88 2.07
N GLY A 282 -12.86 12.30 3.03
CA GLY A 282 -12.02 11.11 2.86
C GLY A 282 -10.78 11.30 2.00
N PHE A 283 -10.43 10.29 1.21
CA PHE A 283 -9.23 10.25 0.37
C PHE A 283 -9.08 11.49 -0.56
N PRO A 284 -10.10 11.91 -1.36
CA PRO A 284 -9.97 13.09 -2.22
C PRO A 284 -9.84 14.39 -1.43
N GLY A 285 -10.51 14.49 -0.27
CA GLY A 285 -10.38 15.62 0.63
C GLY A 285 -8.96 15.82 1.11
N ARG A 286 -8.34 14.73 1.60
CA ARG A 286 -6.94 14.75 2.06
C ARG A 286 -5.98 15.07 0.92
N VAL A 287 -6.13 14.42 -0.24
CA VAL A 287 -5.27 14.71 -1.40
C VAL A 287 -5.46 16.14 -1.89
N ARG A 288 -6.68 16.68 -1.88
CA ARG A 288 -6.92 18.11 -2.17
C ARG A 288 -6.23 19.00 -1.14
N HIS A 289 -6.28 18.66 0.15
CA HIS A 289 -5.59 19.41 1.21
C HIS A 289 -4.06 19.40 1.05
N PHE A 290 -3.49 18.38 0.42
CA PHE A 290 -2.06 18.38 0.08
C PHE A 290 -1.72 19.44 -0.97
N LEU A 291 -2.63 19.66 -1.92
CA LEU A 291 -2.42 20.51 -3.10
C LEU A 291 -2.86 21.96 -2.90
N PHE A 292 -3.90 22.19 -2.11
CA PHE A 292 -4.55 23.49 -1.94
C PHE A 292 -4.71 23.85 -0.46
N ASP A 293 -4.63 25.13 -0.13
CA ASP A 293 -5.02 25.65 1.18
C ASP A 293 -6.54 25.85 1.33
N ALA A 294 -6.97 26.40 2.47
CA ALA A 294 -8.39 26.59 2.77
C ALA A 294 -9.03 27.65 1.85
N GLU A 295 -8.22 28.58 1.34
CA GLU A 295 -8.60 29.63 0.40
C GLU A 295 -8.61 29.14 -1.06
N GLY A 296 -8.10 27.93 -1.32
CA GLY A 296 -8.05 27.31 -2.64
C GLY A 296 -6.81 27.65 -3.46
N GLU A 297 -5.81 28.29 -2.85
CA GLU A 297 -4.52 28.60 -3.49
C GLU A 297 -3.60 27.38 -3.48
N GLN A 298 -2.76 27.27 -4.52
CA GLN A 298 -1.84 26.15 -4.68
C GLN A 298 -0.72 26.19 -3.64
N ARG A 299 -0.54 25.09 -2.92
CA ARG A 299 0.57 24.93 -1.99
C ARG A 299 1.87 24.65 -2.72
N ASP A 300 2.96 25.12 -2.13
CA ASP A 300 4.30 24.73 -2.56
C ASP A 300 4.53 23.25 -2.24
N LEU A 301 4.68 22.41 -3.26
CA LEU A 301 4.86 20.97 -3.11
C LEU A 301 6.33 20.57 -2.98
N LEU A 302 7.30 21.48 -3.11
CA LEU A 302 8.71 21.10 -2.99
C LEU A 302 9.12 20.86 -1.53
N LEU A 303 9.96 19.87 -1.28
CA LEU A 303 10.50 19.57 0.05
C LEU A 303 11.48 20.67 0.50
N ARG A 304 10.96 21.71 1.15
CA ARG A 304 11.74 22.79 1.76
C ARG A 304 10.97 23.47 2.89
N ALA A 305 11.70 24.10 3.80
CA ALA A 305 11.08 24.96 4.80
C ALA A 305 10.39 26.17 4.12
N PRO A 306 9.28 26.69 4.69
CA PRO A 306 8.61 27.87 4.16
C PRO A 306 9.58 29.03 3.99
N ALA A 307 9.59 29.62 2.79
CA ALA A 307 10.48 30.75 2.50
C ALA A 307 10.10 31.96 3.36
N PRO A 308 11.07 32.65 3.97
CA PRO A 308 10.79 33.88 4.71
C PRO A 308 10.32 34.99 3.74
N PRO A 309 9.60 36.02 4.24
CA PRO A 309 9.02 37.07 3.41
C PRO A 309 10.08 37.77 2.53
N PRO A 310 9.70 38.33 1.37
CA PRO A 310 10.67 38.93 0.45
C PRO A 310 11.36 40.17 1.06
N GLU A 311 10.70 40.85 1.98
CA GLU A 311 11.21 42.04 2.67
C GLU A 311 12.14 41.65 3.83
N PRO A 312 13.34 42.26 3.93
CA PRO A 312 14.25 42.00 5.02
C PRO A 312 13.70 42.60 6.34
N PRO A 313 13.91 41.91 7.48
CA PRO A 313 13.56 42.48 8.78
C PRO A 313 14.40 43.73 9.09
N ALA A 314 13.86 44.62 9.92
CA ALA A 314 14.53 45.86 10.32
C ALA A 314 15.92 45.57 10.93
N GLY A 315 16.97 46.13 10.32
CA GLY A 315 18.36 45.98 10.76
C GLY A 315 19.14 44.84 10.07
N ALA A 316 18.52 44.04 9.20
CA ALA A 316 19.23 43.05 8.39
C ALA A 316 19.85 43.68 7.12
N ASP A 317 21.03 43.20 6.72
CA ASP A 317 21.62 43.54 5.42
C ASP A 317 20.77 42.92 4.29
N PRO A 318 20.22 43.75 3.35
CA PRO A 318 19.41 43.26 2.26
C PRO A 318 20.11 42.21 1.38
N ALA A 319 21.42 42.32 1.17
CA ALA A 319 22.17 41.39 0.33
C ALA A 319 22.33 40.02 1.00
N ALA A 320 22.72 40.02 2.28
CA ALA A 320 22.82 38.81 3.09
C ALA A 320 21.46 38.11 3.23
N TYR A 321 20.39 38.89 3.43
CA TYR A 321 19.03 38.36 3.53
C TYR A 321 18.56 37.72 2.23
N ALA A 322 18.83 38.35 1.08
CA ALA A 322 18.47 37.80 -0.23
C ALA A 322 19.19 36.47 -0.50
N GLU A 323 20.48 36.37 -0.19
CA GLU A 323 21.25 35.12 -0.35
C GLU A 323 20.75 34.03 0.62
N ALA A 324 20.55 34.35 1.90
CA ALA A 324 20.01 33.40 2.88
C ALA A 324 18.62 32.89 2.47
N ARG A 325 17.76 33.77 1.95
CA ARG A 325 16.45 33.40 1.42
C ARG A 325 16.58 32.49 0.19
N ALA A 326 17.49 32.77 -0.73
CA ALA A 326 17.75 31.91 -1.88
C ALA A 326 18.22 30.51 -1.45
N ARG A 327 19.08 30.42 -0.43
CA ARG A 327 19.53 29.13 0.13
C ARG A 327 18.39 28.33 0.77
N LEU A 328 17.54 28.98 1.57
CA LEU A 328 16.34 28.36 2.14
C LEU A 328 15.37 27.90 1.04
N ALA A 329 15.16 28.72 -0.01
CA ALA A 329 14.32 28.38 -1.15
C ALA A 329 14.85 27.16 -1.94
N SER A 330 16.18 26.97 -1.96
CA SER A 330 16.83 25.79 -2.53
C SER A 330 16.75 24.53 -1.65
N GLY A 331 16.07 24.60 -0.49
CA GLY A 331 15.91 23.50 0.46
C GLY A 331 17.08 23.29 1.43
N ARG A 332 18.04 24.23 1.51
CA ARG A 332 19.11 24.17 2.53
C ARG A 332 18.61 24.67 3.87
N VAL A 333 19.09 24.10 4.95
CA VAL A 333 18.77 24.52 6.31
C VAL A 333 20.02 24.94 7.07
N PRO A 334 19.97 26.01 7.88
CA PRO A 334 21.10 26.39 8.73
C PRO A 334 21.12 25.51 9.98
N LEU A 335 22.21 24.79 10.22
CA LEU A 335 22.41 23.98 11.42
C LEU A 335 23.62 24.48 12.21
N ALA A 336 23.57 24.30 13.53
CA ALA A 336 24.70 24.57 14.39
C ALA A 336 25.86 23.62 14.05
N TYR A 337 27.04 24.18 13.82
CA TYR A 337 28.23 23.43 13.40
C TYR A 337 29.40 23.72 14.34
N GLY A 338 29.97 22.67 14.92
CA GLY A 338 31.22 22.74 15.67
C GLY A 338 32.41 22.49 14.77
N LEU A 339 33.32 23.46 14.66
CA LEU A 339 34.56 23.29 13.93
C LEU A 339 35.53 22.39 14.71
N GLU A 340 36.48 21.76 14.02
CA GLU A 340 37.54 20.95 14.64
C GLU A 340 38.41 21.76 15.62
N THR A 341 38.46 23.07 15.45
CA THR A 341 39.14 24.02 16.35
C THR A 341 38.40 24.22 17.68
N GLY A 342 37.17 23.72 17.82
CA GLY A 342 36.31 23.90 18.99
C GLY A 342 35.39 25.13 18.93
N GLU A 343 35.52 25.94 17.88
CA GLU A 343 34.63 27.09 17.63
C GLU A 343 33.23 26.61 17.22
N ARG A 344 32.21 27.39 17.62
CA ARG A 344 30.82 27.16 17.21
C ARG A 344 30.44 28.16 16.12
N SER A 345 29.97 27.64 15.00
CA SER A 345 29.48 28.43 13.87
C SER A 345 28.15 27.83 13.38
N VAL A 346 27.66 28.34 12.25
CA VAL A 346 26.53 27.78 11.52
C VAL A 346 27.03 27.25 10.18
N ALA A 347 26.50 26.12 9.74
CA ALA A 347 26.74 25.59 8.42
C ALA A 347 25.40 25.35 7.71
N TRP A 348 25.40 25.51 6.39
CA TRP A 348 24.31 25.03 5.56
C TRP A 348 24.36 23.52 5.50
N TYR A 349 23.22 22.88 5.71
CA TYR A 349 23.04 21.46 5.51
C TYR A 349 21.97 21.22 4.45
N ARG A 350 22.22 20.19 3.66
CA ARG A 350 21.32 19.67 2.62
C ARG A 350 21.40 18.15 2.68
N GLY A 351 20.26 17.52 2.89
CA GLY A 351 20.13 16.06 2.86
C GLY A 351 20.12 15.52 1.43
N PRO A 352 19.84 14.20 1.25
CA PRO A 352 19.71 13.59 -0.08
C PRO A 352 18.49 14.06 -0.86
N LEU A 353 17.51 14.67 -0.20
CA LEU A 353 16.23 15.08 -0.77
C LEU A 353 16.25 16.60 -0.99
N THR A 354 16.25 17.06 -2.24
CA THR A 354 16.47 18.48 -2.59
C THR A 354 15.26 19.09 -3.31
N ALA A 355 14.99 20.37 -3.07
CA ALA A 355 13.92 21.10 -3.76
C ALA A 355 14.27 21.52 -5.20
N GLU A 356 15.54 21.39 -5.59
CA GLU A 356 16.08 21.73 -6.90
C GLU A 356 16.93 20.58 -7.44
N PRO A 357 17.16 20.49 -8.76
CA PRO A 357 18.10 19.54 -9.33
C PRO A 357 19.46 19.58 -8.60
N ALA A 358 19.98 18.39 -8.30
CA ALA A 358 21.16 18.23 -7.48
C ALA A 358 22.40 18.88 -8.13
N GLN A 359 23.29 19.40 -7.28
CA GLN A 359 24.56 19.94 -7.74
C GLN A 359 25.53 18.80 -8.04
N GLN A 360 26.33 18.96 -9.09
CA GLN A 360 27.37 17.98 -9.40
C GLN A 360 28.44 18.01 -8.31
N LEU A 361 28.85 16.82 -7.85
CA LEU A 361 30.00 16.67 -6.96
C LEU A 361 31.28 17.22 -7.59
N PRO A 362 32.23 17.70 -6.76
CA PRO A 362 33.60 17.95 -7.21
C PRO A 362 34.24 16.65 -7.72
N ASP A 363 35.17 16.79 -8.67
CA ASP A 363 35.93 15.66 -9.20
C ASP A 363 36.61 14.88 -8.06
N GLN A 364 36.45 13.56 -8.08
CA GLN A 364 37.03 12.69 -7.07
C GLN A 364 38.57 12.67 -7.21
N PRO A 365 39.33 12.93 -6.13
CA PRO A 365 40.78 12.84 -6.18
C PRO A 365 41.24 11.39 -6.42
N ALA A 366 42.44 11.20 -6.96
CA ALA A 366 42.95 9.87 -7.31
C ALA A 366 43.00 8.87 -6.14
N ALA A 367 43.17 9.36 -4.91
CA ALA A 367 43.16 8.56 -3.68
C ALA A 367 41.74 8.30 -3.13
N GLY A 368 40.69 8.84 -3.76
CA GLY A 368 39.34 8.93 -3.22
C GLY A 368 39.22 9.96 -2.10
N TRP A 369 37.98 10.24 -1.66
CA TRP A 369 37.76 11.11 -0.51
C TRP A 369 38.18 10.40 0.77
N THR A 370 39.12 11.02 1.48
CA THR A 370 39.76 10.46 2.68
C THR A 370 39.30 11.15 3.97
N SER A 371 38.62 12.29 3.85
CA SER A 371 38.06 13.04 4.98
C SER A 371 36.80 13.79 4.58
N ALA A 372 35.93 14.05 5.55
CA ALA A 372 34.72 14.86 5.36
C ALA A 372 35.05 16.28 4.88
N ALA A 373 36.17 16.86 5.32
CA ALA A 373 36.62 18.20 4.93
C ALA A 373 36.83 18.37 3.42
N GLN A 374 37.17 17.30 2.69
CA GLN A 374 37.32 17.33 1.23
C GLN A 374 35.98 17.48 0.49
N LEU A 375 34.87 17.25 1.19
CA LEU A 375 33.50 17.31 0.68
C LEU A 375 32.71 18.49 1.27
N MET A 376 33.37 19.37 2.03
CA MET A 376 32.77 20.61 2.51
C MET A 376 33.00 21.73 1.51
N ALA A 377 31.95 22.45 1.11
CA ALA A 377 32.10 23.63 0.27
C ALA A 377 32.21 24.88 1.16
N TYR A 378 33.26 25.67 1.00
CA TYR A 378 33.44 26.90 1.78
C TYR A 378 33.02 28.13 0.98
N GLU A 379 32.03 28.84 1.51
CA GLU A 379 31.53 30.07 0.94
C GLU A 379 32.30 31.28 1.47
N LYS A 380 33.22 31.79 0.65
CA LYS A 380 34.13 32.88 1.03
C LYS A 380 33.42 34.21 1.30
N ALA A 381 32.26 34.46 0.68
CA ALA A 381 31.54 35.72 0.80
C ALA A 381 31.05 35.98 2.23
N TRP A 382 30.60 34.91 2.91
CA TRP A 382 29.98 34.99 4.24
C TRP A 382 30.71 34.18 5.31
N GLY A 383 31.75 33.43 4.93
CA GLY A 383 32.54 32.60 5.85
C GLY A 383 31.80 31.39 6.38
N LEU A 384 30.84 30.85 5.61
CA LEU A 384 30.00 29.72 5.99
C LEU A 384 30.38 28.47 5.21
N PHE A 385 30.20 27.30 5.82
CA PHE A 385 30.35 26.02 5.15
C PHE A 385 29.01 25.48 4.66
N ASP A 386 29.01 24.83 3.50
CA ASP A 386 27.99 23.84 3.12
C ASP A 386 28.54 22.45 3.48
N ALA A 387 27.89 21.83 4.46
CA ALA A 387 28.32 20.58 5.07
C ALA A 387 27.58 19.35 4.54
N GLY A 388 26.66 19.50 3.56
CA GLY A 388 25.78 18.41 3.10
C GLY A 388 26.53 17.13 2.72
N TRP A 389 27.49 17.20 1.78
CA TRP A 389 28.24 16.02 1.33
C TRP A 389 29.24 15.50 2.37
N GLY A 390 29.88 16.40 3.13
CA GLY A 390 30.78 16.00 4.23
C GLY A 390 30.04 15.26 5.35
N ALA A 391 28.83 15.70 5.67
CA ALA A 391 27.93 15.03 6.60
C ALA A 391 27.48 13.67 6.05
N ALA A 392 27.10 13.57 4.76
CA ALA A 392 26.77 12.32 4.10
C ALA A 392 27.92 11.29 4.22
N TRP A 393 29.14 11.70 3.91
CA TRP A 393 30.32 10.84 4.01
C TRP A 393 30.56 10.35 5.44
N THR A 394 30.39 11.24 6.42
CA THR A 394 30.52 10.88 7.83
C THR A 394 29.42 9.91 8.26
N LEU A 395 28.16 10.18 7.88
CA LEU A 395 27.01 9.32 8.15
C LEU A 395 27.22 7.91 7.60
N GLY A 396 27.70 7.79 6.36
CA GLY A 396 27.97 6.50 5.73
C GLY A 396 28.97 5.67 6.51
N ARG A 397 30.04 6.31 7.02
CA ARG A 397 31.01 5.65 7.92
C ARG A 397 30.36 5.20 9.22
N THR A 398 29.53 6.04 9.84
CA THR A 398 28.87 5.69 11.10
C THR A 398 27.89 4.53 10.94
N LEU A 399 27.10 4.50 9.88
CA LEU A 399 26.18 3.40 9.56
C LEU A 399 26.96 2.10 9.29
N ALA A 400 28.04 2.18 8.52
CA ALA A 400 28.90 1.04 8.24
C ALA A 400 29.61 0.49 9.49
N LEU A 401 29.97 1.36 10.44
CA LEU A 401 30.58 0.94 11.73
C LEU A 401 29.54 0.40 12.73
N ALA A 402 28.29 0.85 12.63
CA ALA A 402 27.20 0.35 13.47
C ALA A 402 26.79 -1.08 13.08
N ASP A 403 26.98 -1.47 11.82
CA ASP A 403 26.74 -2.83 11.31
C ASP A 403 28.02 -3.68 11.38
N ALA A 404 28.10 -4.51 12.41
CA ALA A 404 29.28 -5.36 12.67
C ALA A 404 29.53 -6.39 11.55
N ASP A 405 28.47 -6.91 10.93
CA ASP A 405 28.57 -7.92 9.88
C ASP A 405 29.10 -7.28 8.59
N PHE A 406 28.57 -6.11 8.22
CA PHE A 406 29.09 -5.33 7.09
C PHE A 406 30.56 -4.98 7.26
N ALA A 407 30.96 -4.45 8.41
CA ALA A 407 32.34 -4.09 8.69
C ALA A 407 33.30 -5.28 8.60
N ALA A 408 32.88 -6.45 9.09
CA ALA A 408 33.64 -7.69 9.00
C ALA A 408 33.78 -8.19 7.55
N MET A 409 32.69 -8.18 6.78
CA MET A 409 32.69 -8.57 5.36
C MET A 409 33.62 -7.68 4.53
N LEU A 410 33.53 -6.35 4.70
CA LEU A 410 34.36 -5.40 3.97
C LEU A 410 35.85 -5.53 4.32
N THR A 411 36.17 -5.73 5.60
CA THR A 411 37.55 -5.97 6.05
C THR A 411 38.11 -7.27 5.48
N ALA A 412 37.33 -8.34 5.49
CA ALA A 412 37.70 -9.63 4.91
C ALA A 412 37.90 -9.53 3.38
N TRP A 413 37.05 -8.77 2.71
CA TRP A 413 37.18 -8.47 1.28
C TRP A 413 38.51 -7.78 0.97
N HIS A 414 38.87 -6.73 1.72
CA HIS A 414 40.16 -6.04 1.54
C HIS A 414 41.35 -6.97 1.81
N ALA A 415 41.30 -7.82 2.84
CA ALA A 415 42.35 -8.80 3.12
C ALA A 415 42.52 -9.83 1.98
N LYS A 416 41.40 -10.32 1.44
CA LYS A 416 41.38 -11.21 0.28
C LYS A 416 41.92 -10.50 -0.96
N ALA A 417 41.51 -9.25 -1.21
CA ALA A 417 41.97 -8.44 -2.34
C ALA A 417 43.48 -8.23 -2.32
N ARG A 418 44.07 -7.86 -1.16
CA ARG A 418 45.53 -7.74 -0.99
C ARG A 418 46.24 -9.04 -1.34
N THR A 419 45.75 -10.17 -0.81
CA THR A 419 46.34 -11.50 -1.03
C THR A 419 46.30 -11.89 -2.51
N ARG A 420 45.16 -11.69 -3.18
CA ARG A 420 44.98 -12.00 -4.60
C ARG A 420 45.79 -11.08 -5.50
N ALA A 421 45.79 -9.78 -5.23
CA ALA A 421 46.60 -8.84 -5.99
C ALA A 421 48.10 -9.12 -5.88
N ALA A 422 48.61 -9.44 -4.68
CA ALA A 422 49.99 -9.84 -4.50
C ALA A 422 50.33 -11.13 -5.28
N MET A 423 49.43 -12.12 -5.29
CA MET A 423 49.61 -13.35 -6.06
C MET A 423 49.61 -13.09 -7.57
N LEU A 424 48.68 -12.30 -8.09
CA LEU A 424 48.60 -11.96 -9.51
C LEU A 424 49.80 -11.10 -9.96
N ALA A 425 50.24 -10.17 -9.12
CA ALA A 425 51.45 -9.38 -9.37
C ALA A 425 52.71 -10.27 -9.43
N GLN A 426 52.81 -11.27 -8.55
CA GLN A 426 53.91 -12.25 -8.60
C GLN A 426 53.89 -13.08 -9.89
N ARG A 427 52.70 -13.50 -10.37
CA ARG A 427 52.57 -14.24 -11.63
C ARG A 427 53.00 -13.41 -12.84
N LEU A 428 52.64 -12.13 -12.87
CA LEU A 428 53.07 -11.23 -13.95
C LEU A 428 54.58 -11.00 -13.91
N ALA A 429 55.15 -10.78 -12.72
CA ALA A 429 56.59 -10.60 -12.54
C ALA A 429 57.40 -11.86 -12.92
N ALA A 430 56.87 -13.06 -12.67
CA ALA A 430 57.53 -14.33 -13.01
C ALA A 430 57.69 -14.55 -14.53
N VAL A 431 56.79 -13.97 -15.34
CA VAL A 431 56.84 -14.08 -16.82
C VAL A 431 57.76 -13.00 -17.42
N GLY A 432 58.38 -12.15 -16.60
CA GLY A 432 59.29 -11.09 -17.07
C GLY A 432 58.59 -10.02 -17.92
N LEU A 433 57.26 -9.92 -17.83
CA LEU A 433 56.49 -8.90 -18.53
C LEU A 433 56.63 -7.57 -17.77
N ASP A 434 57.34 -6.61 -18.35
CA ASP A 434 57.15 -5.21 -18.02
C ASP A 434 55.70 -4.81 -18.34
N VAL A 435 55.20 -3.78 -17.66
CA VAL A 435 53.80 -3.27 -17.70
C VAL A 435 53.31 -2.97 -19.15
N ALA A 436 54.20 -2.97 -20.15
CA ALA A 436 53.95 -2.76 -21.58
C ALA A 436 54.08 -4.02 -22.48
N GLY A 437 54.15 -5.23 -21.93
CA GLY A 437 54.25 -6.49 -22.71
C GLY A 437 52.95 -6.91 -23.44
N PRO A 438 53.03 -7.87 -24.40
CA PRO A 438 51.87 -8.29 -25.19
C PRO A 438 50.74 -8.85 -24.33
N GLN A 439 49.53 -8.29 -24.50
CA GLN A 439 48.34 -8.50 -23.68
C GLN A 439 47.92 -9.98 -23.58
N GLU A 440 48.19 -10.79 -24.61
CA GLU A 440 47.96 -12.24 -24.61
C GLU A 440 48.82 -13.00 -23.58
N ALA A 441 50.08 -12.59 -23.38
CA ALA A 441 50.98 -13.22 -22.43
C ALA A 441 50.56 -12.92 -20.99
N ALA A 442 50.09 -11.69 -20.73
CA ALA A 442 49.51 -11.31 -19.44
C ALA A 442 48.22 -12.10 -19.15
N THR A 443 47.32 -12.23 -20.12
CA THR A 443 46.10 -13.04 -19.98
C THR A 443 46.42 -14.51 -19.68
N ARG A 444 47.42 -15.10 -20.35
CA ARG A 444 47.88 -16.48 -20.08
C ARG A 444 48.52 -16.64 -18.69
N ALA A 445 49.25 -15.64 -18.22
CA ALA A 445 49.87 -15.64 -16.89
C ALA A 445 48.82 -15.52 -15.75
N LEU A 446 47.73 -14.79 -16.01
CA LEU A 446 46.67 -14.50 -15.04
C LEU A 446 45.56 -15.57 -15.03
N ALA A 447 45.49 -16.42 -16.04
CA ALA A 447 44.54 -17.52 -16.10
C ALA A 447 44.70 -18.49 -14.90
N PRO A 448 43.58 -19.04 -14.38
CA PRO A 448 43.64 -20.07 -13.34
C PRO A 448 44.37 -21.30 -13.87
N ARG A 449 45.53 -21.62 -13.27
CA ARG A 449 46.30 -22.84 -13.59
C ARG A 449 45.83 -23.99 -12.70
N PRO A 450 45.52 -25.18 -13.27
CA PRO A 450 45.25 -26.36 -12.46
C PRO A 450 46.47 -26.69 -11.60
N PHE A 451 46.25 -27.26 -10.41
CA PHE A 451 47.32 -27.53 -9.44
C PHE A 451 48.48 -28.37 -10.02
N GLY A 452 48.17 -29.30 -10.93
CA GLY A 452 49.17 -30.14 -11.59
C GLY A 452 50.22 -29.34 -12.37
N THR A 453 49.81 -28.30 -13.11
CA THR A 453 50.75 -27.50 -13.92
C THR A 453 51.62 -26.59 -13.05
N LEU A 454 51.11 -26.13 -11.91
CA LEU A 454 51.92 -25.40 -10.92
C LEU A 454 53.00 -26.29 -10.29
N LEU A 455 52.68 -27.56 -10.05
CA LEU A 455 53.64 -28.54 -9.52
C LEU A 455 54.74 -28.87 -10.54
N GLU A 456 54.34 -29.03 -11.81
CA GLU A 456 55.26 -29.25 -12.95
C GLU A 456 56.20 -28.05 -13.17
N ASP A 457 55.69 -26.83 -13.12
CA ASP A 457 56.50 -25.61 -13.22
C ASP A 457 57.48 -25.50 -12.03
N LEU A 458 57.02 -25.77 -10.80
CA LEU A 458 57.86 -25.75 -9.59
C LEU A 458 58.98 -26.82 -9.63
N ALA A 459 58.68 -27.98 -10.22
CA ALA A 459 59.64 -29.04 -10.45
C ALA A 459 60.66 -28.65 -11.54
N SER A 460 60.19 -27.97 -12.59
CA SER A 460 61.00 -27.54 -13.75
C SER A 460 61.94 -26.37 -13.43
N ASP A 461 61.54 -25.44 -12.56
CA ASP A 461 62.34 -24.28 -12.12
C ASP A 461 63.46 -24.62 -11.11
N GLY A 462 63.69 -25.91 -10.87
CA GLY A 462 64.69 -26.40 -9.92
C GLY A 462 64.44 -25.96 -8.47
N ALA A 463 63.22 -25.47 -8.16
CA ALA A 463 62.83 -25.08 -6.81
C ALA A 463 62.65 -26.32 -5.92
N ALA A 464 62.08 -27.41 -6.47
CA ALA A 464 62.06 -28.72 -5.82
C ALA A 464 63.49 -29.21 -5.50
N ALA A 465 64.43 -29.07 -6.44
CA ALA A 465 65.84 -29.42 -6.22
C ALA A 465 66.51 -28.54 -5.16
N ARG A 466 66.16 -27.25 -5.07
CA ARG A 466 66.68 -26.33 -4.03
C ARG A 466 66.12 -26.64 -2.64
N LEU A 467 64.82 -26.96 -2.53
CA LEU A 467 64.19 -27.38 -1.27
C LEU A 467 64.71 -28.75 -0.82
N LEU A 468 64.87 -29.69 -1.74
CA LEU A 468 65.52 -30.97 -1.49
C LEU A 468 66.97 -30.77 -1.06
N ARG A 469 67.75 -29.90 -1.73
CA ARG A 469 69.12 -29.59 -1.32
C ARG A 469 69.18 -28.92 0.05
N ALA A 470 68.21 -28.07 0.41
CA ALA A 470 68.10 -27.47 1.74
C ALA A 470 67.69 -28.46 2.84
N GLY A 471 66.86 -29.47 2.50
CA GLY A 471 66.42 -30.50 3.43
C GLY A 471 67.38 -31.69 3.56
N THR A 472 68.18 -31.99 2.52
CA THR A 472 69.11 -33.14 2.49
C THR A 472 70.56 -32.77 2.76
N HIS A 473 70.90 -31.48 2.81
CA HIS A 473 72.19 -31.01 3.32
C HIS A 473 71.92 -30.10 4.52
N PRO A 474 71.91 -30.61 5.76
CA PRO A 474 72.08 -29.71 6.90
C PRO A 474 73.42 -29.01 6.68
N ALA A 475 73.40 -27.68 6.63
CA ALA A 475 74.62 -26.90 6.44
C ALA A 475 75.67 -27.39 7.43
N GLU A 476 76.83 -27.83 6.92
CA GLU A 476 77.99 -28.09 7.76
C GLU A 476 78.17 -26.89 8.70
N THR A 477 78.16 -27.17 10.00
CA THR A 477 78.38 -26.21 11.05
C THR A 477 79.82 -25.70 10.97
N ARG A 478 80.05 -24.72 10.08
CA ARG A 478 81.23 -23.88 10.19
C ARG A 478 81.14 -23.14 11.51
N HIS A 479 81.99 -23.53 12.45
CA HIS A 479 82.17 -22.86 13.73
C HIS A 479 82.72 -21.45 13.48
N THR A 480 81.83 -20.49 13.24
CA THR A 480 82.16 -19.07 13.32
C THR A 480 82.19 -18.66 14.79
N PRO A 481 83.25 -17.98 15.26
CA PRO A 481 83.27 -17.45 16.63
C PRO A 481 82.11 -16.48 16.82
N PRO A 482 81.60 -16.31 18.06
CA PRO A 482 80.46 -15.45 18.31
C PRO A 482 80.79 -14.03 17.84
N PRO A 483 79.94 -13.38 17.05
CA PRO A 483 80.19 -12.01 16.65
C PRO A 483 80.09 -11.13 17.89
N GLY A 484 81.06 -10.22 18.06
CA GLY A 484 80.97 -9.14 19.04
C GLY A 484 79.70 -8.31 18.83
N PRO A 485 79.32 -7.46 19.80
CA PRO A 485 78.06 -6.73 19.78
C PRO A 485 77.95 -5.91 18.48
N PHE A 486 77.09 -6.38 17.57
CA PHE A 486 76.79 -5.66 16.34
C PHE A 486 76.15 -4.33 16.70
N LYS A 487 76.85 -3.22 16.42
CA LYS A 487 76.17 -1.96 16.12
C LYS A 487 75.31 -2.22 14.88
N ARG A 488 73.99 -2.27 15.05
CA ARG A 488 73.03 -2.19 13.95
C ARG A 488 73.20 -0.84 13.26
N VAL A 489 74.09 -0.77 12.28
CA VAL A 489 73.92 0.17 11.19
C VAL A 489 72.94 -0.50 10.23
N PRO A 490 71.80 0.14 9.90
CA PRO A 490 70.87 -0.43 8.94
C PRO A 490 71.55 -0.41 7.57
N THR A 491 72.21 -1.51 7.20
CA THR A 491 72.55 -1.76 5.82
C THR A 491 71.24 -2.07 5.10
N ALA A 492 70.83 -1.14 4.23
CA ALA A 492 69.72 -1.29 3.31
C ALA A 492 69.96 -2.50 2.39
N GLY A 493 69.60 -3.69 2.88
CA GLY A 493 69.53 -4.91 2.09
C GLY A 493 68.37 -4.81 1.11
N ARG A 494 68.70 -4.49 -0.14
CA ARG A 494 67.83 -4.39 -1.34
C ARG A 494 66.97 -5.63 -1.69
N ARG A 495 66.70 -6.58 -0.78
CA ARG A 495 65.96 -7.82 -1.11
C ARG A 495 64.49 -7.85 -0.67
N GLY A 496 64.01 -6.88 0.11
CA GLY A 496 62.58 -6.74 0.46
C GLY A 496 61.90 -5.55 -0.21
N ALA A 497 62.60 -4.42 -0.34
CA ALA A 497 62.04 -3.17 -0.86
C ALA A 497 61.61 -3.29 -2.35
N GLY A 498 62.41 -3.97 -3.19
CA GLY A 498 62.12 -4.10 -4.62
C GLY A 498 60.93 -5.01 -4.98
N ARG A 499 60.25 -5.64 -4.01
CA ARG A 499 59.05 -6.48 -4.24
C ARG A 499 57.73 -5.78 -3.89
N ALA A 500 57.75 -4.86 -2.93
CA ALA A 500 56.57 -4.04 -2.59
C ALA A 500 56.38 -2.89 -3.61
N THR A 501 57.47 -2.29 -4.09
CA THR A 501 57.46 -1.23 -5.11
C THR A 501 56.84 -1.66 -6.45
N PRO A 502 57.09 -2.87 -7.02
CA PRO A 502 56.45 -3.29 -8.27
C PRO A 502 54.94 -3.58 -8.12
N THR A 503 54.47 -4.07 -6.96
CA THR A 503 53.02 -4.24 -6.75
C THR A 503 52.31 -2.90 -6.64
N ALA A 504 52.87 -1.93 -5.92
CA ALA A 504 52.30 -0.58 -5.83
C ALA A 504 52.26 0.13 -7.19
N ALA A 505 53.35 0.03 -7.98
CA ALA A 505 53.39 0.59 -9.34
C ALA A 505 52.38 -0.07 -10.29
N LEU A 506 52.21 -1.40 -10.18
CA LEU A 506 51.23 -2.16 -10.98
C LEU A 506 49.78 -1.84 -10.61
N LEU A 507 49.50 -1.49 -9.36
CA LEU A 507 48.17 -1.10 -8.90
C LEU A 507 47.85 0.38 -9.22
N ALA A 508 48.87 1.22 -9.43
CA ALA A 508 48.68 2.60 -9.84
C ALA A 508 48.08 2.67 -11.27
N ASP A 509 48.64 1.89 -12.21
CA ASP A 509 48.16 1.73 -13.59
C ASP A 509 48.01 0.23 -13.97
N PRO A 510 46.87 -0.39 -13.63
CA PRO A 510 46.67 -1.82 -13.80
C PRO A 510 46.29 -2.18 -15.25
N PRO A 511 46.97 -3.16 -15.87
CA PRO A 511 46.57 -3.70 -17.17
C PRO A 511 45.12 -4.22 -17.13
N ALA A 512 44.38 -4.04 -18.23
CA ALA A 512 43.01 -4.55 -18.39
C ALA A 512 42.83 -6.03 -17.99
N PRO A 513 43.72 -6.99 -18.36
CA PRO A 513 43.55 -8.38 -17.95
C PRO A 513 43.75 -8.60 -16.44
N LEU A 514 44.59 -7.80 -15.77
CA LEU A 514 44.74 -7.84 -14.31
C LEU A 514 43.47 -7.36 -13.62
N ARG A 515 42.87 -6.27 -14.13
CA ARG A 515 41.59 -5.74 -13.64
C ARG A 515 40.48 -6.79 -13.76
N ALA A 516 40.36 -7.43 -14.92
CA ALA A 516 39.36 -8.46 -15.17
C ALA A 516 39.55 -9.69 -14.25
N ALA A 517 40.79 -10.20 -14.14
CA ALA A 517 41.09 -11.35 -13.30
C ALA A 517 40.85 -11.08 -11.81
N LEU A 518 41.22 -9.90 -11.32
CA LEU A 518 41.02 -9.53 -9.92
C LEU A 518 39.53 -9.33 -9.60
N THR A 519 38.78 -8.67 -10.49
CA THR A 519 37.33 -8.48 -10.35
C THR A 519 36.62 -9.84 -10.31
N ALA A 520 36.94 -10.75 -11.23
CA ALA A 520 36.33 -12.08 -11.29
C ALA A 520 36.61 -12.92 -10.02
N GLN A 521 37.82 -12.89 -9.48
CA GLN A 521 38.15 -13.65 -8.26
C GLN A 521 37.52 -13.09 -6.97
N LEU A 522 37.06 -11.85 -7.00
CA LEU A 522 36.48 -11.15 -5.85
C LEU A 522 34.96 -11.00 -5.92
N ALA A 523 34.34 -11.33 -7.06
CA ALA A 523 32.91 -11.15 -7.32
C ALA A 523 32.01 -11.77 -6.23
N ASP A 524 32.20 -13.06 -5.90
CA ASP A 524 31.38 -13.75 -4.89
C ASP A 524 31.45 -13.10 -3.51
N THR A 525 32.64 -12.60 -3.14
CA THR A 525 32.85 -11.90 -1.87
C THR A 525 32.41 -10.45 -1.89
N ALA A 526 32.23 -9.87 -3.08
CA ALA A 526 31.77 -8.49 -3.27
C ALA A 526 30.23 -8.41 -3.28
N ALA A 527 29.54 -9.46 -3.73
CA ALA A 527 28.08 -9.49 -3.87
C ALA A 527 27.30 -9.02 -2.61
N PRO A 528 27.52 -9.59 -1.40
CA PRO A 528 26.76 -9.14 -0.21
C PRO A 528 27.11 -7.71 0.22
N ILE A 529 28.33 -7.24 -0.05
CA ILE A 529 28.76 -5.86 0.22
C ILE A 529 28.04 -4.90 -0.74
N SER A 530 27.97 -5.26 -2.02
CA SER A 530 27.23 -4.50 -3.04
C SER A 530 25.74 -4.40 -2.69
N GLU A 531 25.12 -5.50 -2.27
CA GLU A 531 23.69 -5.51 -1.87
C GLU A 531 23.43 -4.56 -0.68
N TRP A 532 24.28 -4.59 0.34
CA TRP A 532 24.18 -3.68 1.47
C TRP A 532 24.31 -2.21 1.03
N LEU A 533 25.30 -1.90 0.18
CA LEU A 533 25.51 -0.55 -0.34
C LEU A 533 24.36 -0.09 -1.27
N GLN A 534 23.75 -1.02 -2.00
CA GLN A 534 22.56 -0.75 -2.83
C GLN A 534 21.35 -0.38 -1.99
N ARG A 535 21.13 -1.09 -0.87
CA ARG A 535 20.09 -0.71 0.09
C ARG A 535 20.36 0.66 0.69
N LEU A 536 21.63 0.97 1.01
CA LEU A 536 22.01 2.29 1.50
C LEU A 536 21.76 3.40 0.46
N ARG A 537 22.01 3.15 -0.83
CA ARG A 537 21.67 4.06 -1.95
C ARG A 537 20.16 4.28 -2.11
N LEU A 538 19.34 3.31 -1.73
CA LEU A 538 17.88 3.44 -1.63
C LEU A 538 17.44 4.13 -0.33
N LEU A 539 18.37 4.71 0.44
CA LEU A 539 18.16 5.42 1.71
C LEU A 539 17.65 4.51 2.85
N HIS A 540 17.89 3.19 2.78
CA HIS A 540 17.58 2.33 3.92
C HIS A 540 18.54 2.65 5.08
N HIS A 541 18.03 2.61 6.31
CA HIS A 541 18.77 2.87 7.54
C HIS A 541 19.28 4.32 7.72
N VAL A 542 18.97 5.22 6.79
CA VAL A 542 19.27 6.65 6.94
C VAL A 542 18.31 7.25 7.97
N PRO A 543 18.81 7.94 9.02
CA PRO A 543 17.95 8.58 10.01
C PRO A 543 17.04 9.63 9.39
N PHE A 544 15.81 9.75 9.89
CA PHE A 544 14.82 10.69 9.35
C PHE A 544 15.30 12.15 9.41
N ALA A 545 16.07 12.53 10.44
CA ALA A 545 16.62 13.87 10.59
C ALA A 545 17.65 14.25 9.50
N ASP A 546 18.29 13.27 8.86
CA ASP A 546 19.17 13.51 7.71
C ASP A 546 18.38 13.66 6.39
N LEU A 547 17.19 13.05 6.31
CA LEU A 547 16.30 13.16 5.16
C LEU A 547 15.53 14.49 5.17
N VAL A 548 14.97 14.83 6.33
CA VAL A 548 14.16 16.03 6.57
C VAL A 548 14.69 16.74 7.81
N PRO A 549 15.68 17.64 7.65
CA PRO A 549 16.37 18.25 8.78
C PRO A 549 15.57 19.37 9.47
N ASP A 550 14.52 19.89 8.85
CA ASP A 550 13.59 20.86 9.43
C ASP A 550 12.16 20.31 9.36
N GLU A 551 11.50 20.17 10.51
CA GLU A 551 10.13 19.65 10.61
C GLU A 551 9.11 20.48 9.80
N ARG A 552 9.39 21.78 9.60
CA ARG A 552 8.52 22.67 8.81
C ARG A 552 8.55 22.34 7.32
N ALA A 553 9.56 21.61 6.84
CA ALA A 553 9.61 21.16 5.46
C ALA A 553 8.56 20.07 5.17
N LEU A 554 8.16 19.29 6.17
CA LEU A 554 7.15 18.23 6.06
C LEU A 554 6.10 18.35 7.20
N PRO A 555 5.19 19.33 7.12
CA PRO A 555 4.10 19.47 8.09
C PRO A 555 3.13 18.27 8.05
N ALA A 556 2.28 18.14 9.07
CA ALA A 556 1.21 17.13 9.06
C ALA A 556 0.22 17.39 7.91
N GLU A 557 -0.38 16.32 7.37
CA GLU A 557 -1.27 16.35 6.21
C GLU A 557 -0.65 17.08 5.00
N SER A 558 0.56 16.65 4.61
CA SER A 558 1.25 17.23 3.45
C SER A 558 1.92 16.20 2.54
N LEU A 559 2.02 16.57 1.27
CA LEU A 559 2.78 15.86 0.23
C LEU A 559 3.92 16.76 -0.26
N ARG A 560 5.13 16.20 -0.30
CA ARG A 560 6.35 16.89 -0.72
C ARG A 560 7.08 16.12 -1.81
N LEU A 561 7.34 16.77 -2.92
CA LEU A 561 8.15 16.29 -4.03
C LEU A 561 9.60 16.74 -3.83
N PHE A 562 10.54 15.89 -4.22
CA PHE A 562 11.96 16.18 -4.12
C PHE A 562 12.73 15.56 -5.29
N TYR A 563 13.90 16.13 -5.56
CA TYR A 563 14.95 15.53 -6.35
C TYR A 563 15.90 14.75 -5.44
N VAL A 564 16.55 13.73 -6.00
CA VAL A 564 17.55 12.95 -5.26
C VAL A 564 18.94 13.46 -5.61
N ASP A 565 19.71 13.82 -4.58
CA ASP A 565 21.12 14.23 -4.74
C ASP A 565 22.03 13.01 -4.89
N GLN A 566 22.35 12.68 -6.15
CA GLN A 566 23.30 11.63 -6.50
C GLN A 566 24.69 11.88 -5.91
N GLY A 567 25.05 13.16 -5.74
CA GLY A 567 26.30 13.54 -5.11
C GLY A 567 26.33 13.17 -3.63
N TRP A 568 25.26 13.47 -2.92
CA TRP A 568 25.08 13.08 -1.53
C TRP A 568 25.12 11.56 -1.36
N LEU A 569 24.41 10.80 -2.22
CA LEU A 569 24.44 9.33 -2.19
C LEU A 569 25.83 8.76 -2.47
N THR A 570 26.56 9.35 -3.42
CA THR A 570 27.93 8.94 -3.75
C THR A 570 28.88 9.21 -2.58
N ALA A 571 28.75 10.36 -1.91
CA ALA A 571 29.50 10.69 -0.70
C ALA A 571 29.18 9.71 0.45
N LEU A 572 27.90 9.39 0.68
CA LEU A 572 27.44 8.42 1.67
C LEU A 572 28.06 7.03 1.46
N VAL A 573 27.94 6.49 0.24
CA VAL A 573 28.50 5.18 -0.13
C VAL A 573 30.02 5.17 -0.05
N SER A 574 30.67 6.25 -0.50
CA SER A 574 32.12 6.40 -0.39
C SER A 574 32.59 6.38 1.07
N GLY A 575 31.84 7.05 1.95
CA GLY A 575 32.08 7.00 3.40
C GLY A 575 31.98 5.58 3.94
N ALA A 576 30.86 4.90 3.65
CA ALA A 576 30.63 3.53 4.11
C ALA A 576 31.68 2.53 3.61
N ALA A 577 32.03 2.58 2.32
CA ALA A 577 33.06 1.73 1.72
C ALA A 577 34.49 2.10 2.21
N GLY A 578 34.68 3.31 2.73
CA GLY A 578 35.97 3.83 3.17
C GLY A 578 36.41 3.39 4.56
N ILE A 579 35.60 2.63 5.33
CA ILE A 579 35.97 2.25 6.70
C ILE A 579 37.15 1.26 6.77
N ALA A 580 37.36 0.46 5.72
CA ALA A 580 38.39 -0.58 5.66
C ALA A 580 39.63 -0.17 4.83
N ILE A 581 39.65 1.07 4.32
CA ILE A 581 40.79 1.61 3.57
C ILE A 581 41.84 2.13 4.54
N THR A 582 42.98 1.44 4.63
CA THR A 582 44.07 1.80 5.56
C THR A 582 45.24 2.53 4.90
N GLY A 583 45.30 2.53 3.56
CA GLY A 583 46.36 3.21 2.79
C GLY A 583 46.12 3.17 1.29
N GLU A 584 47.07 3.71 0.52
CA GLU A 584 46.95 3.88 -0.95
C GLU A 584 46.74 2.57 -1.70
N ALA A 585 47.36 1.47 -1.25
CA ALA A 585 47.18 0.16 -1.87
C ALA A 585 45.73 -0.35 -1.73
N ASP A 586 45.08 -0.11 -0.59
CA ASP A 586 43.69 -0.50 -0.37
C ASP A 586 42.73 0.33 -1.22
N ALA A 587 42.99 1.65 -1.31
CA ALA A 587 42.22 2.54 -2.17
C ALA A 587 42.36 2.16 -3.65
N ALA A 588 43.58 1.80 -4.10
CA ALA A 588 43.81 1.32 -5.44
C ALA A 588 43.08 0.00 -5.71
N LEU A 589 43.11 -0.96 -4.77
CA LEU A 589 42.39 -2.24 -4.90
C LEU A 589 40.87 -2.05 -4.97
N ALA A 590 40.31 -1.18 -4.13
CA ALA A 590 38.90 -0.82 -4.19
C ALA A 590 38.53 -0.26 -5.58
N ARG A 591 39.26 0.75 -6.07
CA ARG A 591 39.06 1.32 -7.42
C ARG A 591 39.14 0.27 -8.53
N ILE A 592 40.02 -0.73 -8.37
CA ILE A 592 40.24 -1.76 -9.40
C ILE A 592 39.21 -2.86 -9.36
N ALA A 593 38.75 -3.30 -8.19
CA ALA A 593 38.02 -4.58 -8.10
C ALA A 593 36.70 -4.49 -7.33
N ALA A 594 36.39 -3.37 -6.69
CA ALA A 594 35.11 -3.17 -6.03
C ALA A 594 34.05 -2.71 -7.06
N PRO A 595 32.94 -3.45 -7.23
CA PRO A 595 31.86 -3.05 -8.13
C PRO A 595 31.25 -1.69 -7.74
N TRP A 596 31.05 -1.47 -6.44
CA TRP A 596 30.47 -0.24 -5.89
C TRP A 596 31.34 1.02 -6.08
N ALA A 597 32.63 0.85 -6.38
CA ALA A 597 33.54 1.98 -6.62
C ALA A 597 33.49 2.50 -8.07
N ARG A 598 32.94 1.72 -9.00
CA ARG A 598 32.89 2.07 -10.43
C ARG A 598 31.61 2.80 -10.84
N GLY A 599 30.51 2.60 -10.11
CA GLY A 599 29.24 3.28 -10.41
C GLY A 599 28.62 2.94 -11.77
N GLU A 600 29.07 1.86 -12.43
CA GLU A 600 28.79 1.58 -13.85
C GLU A 600 27.42 0.92 -14.14
N ASP A 601 26.69 0.40 -13.13
CA ASP A 601 25.56 -0.52 -13.37
C ASP A 601 24.23 -0.17 -12.66
N GLU A 602 24.03 1.05 -12.14
CA GLU A 602 22.81 1.37 -11.38
C GLU A 602 21.97 2.49 -11.99
N PRO A 603 20.62 2.34 -12.05
CA PRO A 603 19.74 3.37 -12.56
C PRO A 603 19.83 4.62 -11.68
N ASP A 604 20.09 5.75 -12.33
CA ASP A 604 20.09 7.06 -11.70
C ASP A 604 18.70 7.32 -11.10
N ARG A 605 18.66 7.75 -9.84
CA ARG A 605 17.42 8.05 -9.10
C ARG A 605 17.20 9.54 -9.22
N HIS A 606 16.11 9.97 -9.82
CA HIS A 606 15.99 11.39 -10.14
C HIS A 606 15.06 12.15 -9.19
N ALA A 607 14.02 11.51 -8.68
CA ALA A 607 12.99 12.17 -7.89
C ALA A 607 12.27 11.21 -6.95
N GLY A 608 11.43 11.76 -6.08
CA GLY A 608 10.53 10.99 -5.25
C GLY A 608 9.45 11.86 -4.61
N VAL A 609 8.60 11.21 -3.83
CA VAL A 609 7.56 11.86 -3.04
C VAL A 609 7.65 11.40 -1.59
N LEU A 610 7.44 12.33 -0.68
CA LEU A 610 7.31 12.12 0.75
C LEU A 610 5.91 12.56 1.17
N ILE A 611 5.13 11.65 1.75
CA ILE A 611 3.77 11.93 2.21
C ILE A 611 3.76 11.81 3.73
N ARG A 612 3.33 12.86 4.42
CA ARG A 612 3.06 12.84 5.86
C ARG A 612 1.57 13.05 6.09
N SER A 613 0.81 11.99 6.29
CA SER A 613 -0.65 12.06 6.47
C SER A 613 -1.17 10.82 7.20
N ALA A 614 -2.31 10.98 7.89
CA ALA A 614 -3.13 9.89 8.41
C ALA A 614 -3.52 8.88 7.30
N LEU A 615 -3.59 9.33 6.04
CA LEU A 615 -3.84 8.49 4.87
C LEU A 615 -2.86 7.32 4.75
N VAL A 616 -1.60 7.47 5.19
CA VAL A 616 -0.62 6.38 5.16
C VAL A 616 -0.97 5.27 6.16
N HIS A 617 -1.60 5.62 7.28
CA HIS A 617 -2.08 4.66 8.28
C HIS A 617 -3.42 4.05 7.89
N GLU A 618 -4.36 4.89 7.45
CA GLU A 618 -5.71 4.50 7.00
C GLU A 618 -5.64 3.61 5.75
N CYS A 619 -4.59 3.77 4.94
CA CYS A 619 -4.43 3.10 3.66
C CYS A 619 -3.01 2.49 3.52
N PRO A 620 -2.69 1.37 4.22
CA PRO A 620 -1.35 0.76 4.19
C PRO A 620 -0.92 0.28 2.79
N GLY A 621 -1.88 0.08 1.88
CA GLY A 621 -1.66 -0.31 0.48
C GLY A 621 -1.66 0.83 -0.54
N LEU A 622 -1.58 2.10 -0.10
CA LEU A 622 -1.62 3.28 -0.97
C LEU A 622 -0.74 3.10 -2.22
N LEU A 623 -1.34 3.21 -3.39
CA LEU A 623 -0.64 3.08 -4.65
C LEU A 623 -0.14 4.45 -5.11
N VAL A 624 1.17 4.56 -5.29
CA VAL A 624 1.81 5.75 -5.86
C VAL A 624 2.45 5.37 -7.18
N ARG A 625 1.82 5.77 -8.30
CA ARG A 625 2.28 5.42 -9.65
C ARG A 625 2.77 6.66 -10.40
N PRO A 626 4.08 6.76 -10.65
CA PRO A 626 4.64 7.84 -11.46
C PRO A 626 4.52 7.55 -12.96
N TYR A 627 4.20 8.57 -13.75
CA TYR A 627 4.10 8.51 -15.20
C TYR A 627 4.92 9.60 -15.88
N ARG A 628 5.40 9.28 -17.09
CA ARG A 628 6.00 10.22 -18.04
C ARG A 628 5.01 10.50 -19.16
N GLY A 629 4.85 11.78 -19.51
CA GLY A 629 3.76 12.25 -20.37
C GLY A 629 2.43 12.37 -19.63
N THR A 630 1.41 12.88 -20.32
CA THR A 630 0.08 13.15 -19.75
C THR A 630 -1.01 12.50 -20.61
N GLY A 631 -2.12 12.08 -19.98
CA GLY A 631 -3.28 11.50 -20.67
C GLY A 631 -2.97 10.17 -21.38
N ASP A 632 -3.48 9.98 -22.60
CA ASP A 632 -3.34 8.72 -23.36
C ASP A 632 -1.89 8.39 -23.78
N SER A 633 -0.97 9.35 -23.68
CA SER A 633 0.45 9.16 -24.02
C SER A 633 1.32 8.73 -22.82
N ARG A 634 0.70 8.49 -21.65
CA ARG A 634 1.43 8.21 -20.41
C ARG A 634 2.17 6.88 -20.45
N THR A 635 3.42 6.90 -19.98
CA THR A 635 4.26 5.71 -19.82
C THR A 635 4.66 5.54 -18.35
N PRO A 636 4.54 4.33 -17.77
CA PRO A 636 4.83 4.12 -16.35
C PRO A 636 6.34 4.25 -16.07
N ILE A 637 6.69 4.91 -14.97
CA ILE A 637 8.07 5.01 -14.45
C ILE A 637 8.25 3.96 -13.35
N ALA A 638 9.42 3.33 -13.27
CA ALA A 638 9.70 2.35 -12.23
C ALA A 638 9.79 3.02 -10.84
N VAL A 639 9.09 2.43 -9.87
CA VAL A 639 9.22 2.76 -8.44
C VAL A 639 10.35 1.93 -7.85
N LEU A 640 11.40 2.60 -7.37
CA LEU A 640 12.61 1.97 -6.86
C LEU A 640 12.51 1.57 -5.38
N ARG A 641 11.72 2.32 -4.61
CA ARG A 641 11.42 2.05 -3.20
C ARG A 641 10.07 2.68 -2.86
N GLN A 642 9.22 1.94 -2.16
CA GLN A 642 8.05 2.46 -1.48
C GLN A 642 8.06 1.87 -0.07
N ASP A 643 8.18 2.71 0.95
CA ASP A 643 8.38 2.26 2.33
C ASP A 643 7.81 3.27 3.34
N ALA A 644 7.16 2.77 4.39
CA ALA A 644 6.64 3.60 5.47
C ALA A 644 7.73 3.82 6.52
N LEU A 645 8.26 5.04 6.61
CA LEU A 645 9.32 5.40 7.56
C LEU A 645 8.80 5.58 8.99
N GLY A 646 7.48 5.70 9.16
CA GLY A 646 6.78 5.84 10.43
C GLY A 646 5.27 5.70 10.22
N PRO A 647 4.45 5.75 11.29
CA PRO A 647 3.01 5.43 11.23
C PRO A 647 2.21 6.34 10.31
N GLY A 648 2.73 7.49 9.90
CA GLY A 648 2.08 8.40 8.97
C GLY A 648 3.01 8.98 7.91
N VAL A 649 4.18 8.38 7.66
CA VAL A 649 5.19 8.91 6.72
C VAL A 649 5.56 7.87 5.67
N LEU A 650 5.21 8.14 4.41
CA LEU A 650 5.51 7.29 3.26
C LEU A 650 6.62 7.92 2.41
N LEU A 651 7.69 7.19 2.15
CA LEU A 651 8.75 7.55 1.21
C LEU A 651 8.61 6.73 -0.07
N VAL A 652 8.55 7.40 -1.22
CA VAL A 652 8.58 6.75 -2.53
C VAL A 652 9.68 7.34 -3.40
N LEU A 653 10.52 6.48 -3.96
CA LEU A 653 11.63 6.84 -4.86
C LEU A 653 11.33 6.40 -6.29
N PHE A 654 11.58 7.29 -7.25
CA PHE A 654 11.33 7.08 -8.66
C PHE A 654 12.64 7.00 -9.45
N GLU A 655 12.64 6.19 -10.50
CA GLU A 655 13.76 6.12 -11.44
C GLU A 655 13.93 7.44 -12.20
N GLN A 656 12.85 8.10 -12.63
CA GLN A 656 12.89 9.34 -13.41
C GLN A 656 12.03 10.43 -12.76
N VAL A 657 12.20 11.69 -13.20
CA VAL A 657 11.31 12.79 -12.81
C VAL A 657 9.93 12.58 -13.45
N PRO A 658 8.85 12.43 -12.68
CA PRO A 658 7.51 12.24 -13.24
C PRO A 658 6.91 13.54 -13.79
N ASP A 659 6.11 13.42 -14.85
CA ASP A 659 5.24 14.50 -15.34
C ASP A 659 3.85 14.43 -14.68
N GLU A 660 3.42 13.23 -14.29
CA GLU A 660 2.15 12.94 -13.63
C GLU A 660 2.36 11.89 -12.53
N ILE A 661 1.70 12.05 -11.39
CA ILE A 661 1.70 11.08 -10.28
C ILE A 661 0.26 10.71 -9.98
N GLU A 662 -0.06 9.42 -10.07
CA GLU A 662 -1.34 8.86 -9.65
C GLU A 662 -1.23 8.39 -8.20
N LEU A 663 -2.05 8.98 -7.33
CA LEU A 663 -2.34 8.45 -6.01
C LEU A 663 -3.65 7.68 -6.11
N ALA A 664 -3.64 6.40 -5.76
CA ALA A 664 -4.83 5.58 -5.78
C ALA A 664 -4.94 4.76 -4.50
N GLU A 665 -6.16 4.64 -4.00
CA GLU A 665 -6.47 3.65 -2.98
C GLU A 665 -6.10 2.25 -3.51
N PRO A 666 -5.60 1.35 -2.65
CA PRO A 666 -5.41 -0.03 -3.02
C PRO A 666 -6.76 -0.57 -3.53
N PRO A 667 -6.74 -1.45 -4.53
CA PRO A 667 -7.93 -2.16 -4.94
C PRO A 667 -8.31 -3.16 -3.83
N GLU A 668 -8.93 -2.66 -2.78
CA GLU A 668 -9.67 -3.45 -1.79
C GLU A 668 -11.02 -3.84 -2.40
N GLY A 669 -11.76 -4.74 -1.74
CA GLY A 669 -13.02 -5.28 -2.25
C GLY A 669 -14.00 -4.20 -2.74
N LEU A 670 -14.91 -4.58 -3.63
CA LEU A 670 -15.91 -3.65 -4.18
C LEU A 670 -16.74 -3.05 -3.04
N SER A 671 -16.57 -1.74 -2.79
CA SER A 671 -17.33 -1.04 -1.76
C SER A 671 -18.61 -0.41 -2.32
N PHE A 672 -19.59 -0.12 -1.46
CA PHE A 672 -20.83 0.54 -1.84
C PHE A 672 -21.03 1.81 -1.01
N GLY A 673 -21.60 2.85 -1.59
CA GLY A 673 -21.84 4.12 -0.93
C GLY A 673 -22.21 5.24 -1.88
N VAL A 674 -21.91 6.45 -1.44
CA VAL A 674 -22.18 7.70 -2.14
C VAL A 674 -20.86 8.45 -2.38
N ASP A 675 -20.91 9.47 -3.22
CA ASP A 675 -19.81 10.38 -3.51
C ASP A 675 -20.03 11.75 -2.86
N THR A 676 -18.96 12.56 -2.85
CA THR A 676 -18.99 13.96 -2.43
C THR A 676 -18.66 14.86 -3.60
N SER A 677 -19.50 15.89 -3.81
CA SER A 677 -19.27 16.91 -4.82
C SER A 677 -18.16 17.89 -4.39
N PHE A 678 -17.75 18.77 -5.30
CA PHE A 678 -16.80 19.85 -5.02
C PHE A 678 -17.26 20.80 -3.90
N ASP A 679 -18.57 20.95 -3.70
CA ASP A 679 -19.18 21.80 -2.67
C ASP A 679 -19.50 21.01 -1.38
N ASP A 680 -18.86 19.85 -1.19
CA ASP A 680 -19.04 18.94 -0.04
C ASP A 680 -20.49 18.42 0.15
N LYS A 681 -21.22 18.32 -0.96
CA LYS A 681 -22.58 17.75 -0.98
C LYS A 681 -22.54 16.27 -1.33
N ARG A 682 -23.33 15.44 -0.65
CA ARG A 682 -23.50 14.03 -1.04
C ARG A 682 -24.15 13.96 -2.41
N VAL A 683 -23.60 13.12 -3.29
CA VAL A 683 -24.09 12.86 -4.64
C VAL A 683 -23.84 11.41 -4.99
N ILE A 684 -24.51 10.87 -6.01
CA ILE A 684 -24.22 9.55 -6.58
C ILE A 684 -23.57 9.78 -7.94
N GLY A 685 -22.33 9.35 -8.13
CA GLY A 685 -21.69 9.37 -9.44
C GLY A 685 -22.40 8.42 -10.40
N LEU A 686 -23.07 8.95 -11.42
CA LEU A 686 -23.92 8.13 -12.30
C LEU A 686 -23.06 7.20 -13.17
N ARG A 687 -23.48 5.94 -13.26
CA ARG A 687 -22.81 4.90 -14.05
C ARG A 687 -23.71 4.40 -15.18
N ARG A 688 -23.10 4.01 -16.28
CA ARG A 688 -23.82 3.42 -17.42
C ARG A 688 -24.42 2.08 -17.03
N VAL A 689 -25.68 1.88 -17.38
CA VAL A 689 -26.40 0.61 -17.23
C VAL A 689 -26.45 -0.14 -18.57
N ASP A 690 -26.44 0.61 -19.68
CA ASP A 690 -26.46 0.06 -21.04
C ASP A 690 -25.07 -0.11 -21.64
N ALA A 691 -24.97 -1.05 -22.59
CA ALA A 691 -23.80 -1.22 -23.42
C ALA A 691 -23.67 -0.09 -24.46
N PRO A 692 -22.43 0.30 -24.86
CA PRO A 692 -21.14 -0.21 -24.38
C PRO A 692 -20.68 0.47 -23.09
N GLY A 693 -19.96 -0.29 -22.24
CA GLY A 693 -19.31 0.24 -21.03
C GLY A 693 -20.18 0.21 -19.78
N VAL A 694 -20.95 -0.86 -19.56
CA VAL A 694 -21.73 -1.09 -18.33
C VAL A 694 -20.84 -0.88 -17.09
N ALA A 695 -21.40 -0.24 -16.05
CA ALA A 695 -20.75 0.14 -14.80
C ALA A 695 -19.60 1.17 -14.91
N ARG A 696 -19.26 1.69 -16.10
CA ARG A 696 -18.38 2.86 -16.20
C ARG A 696 -19.12 4.12 -15.75
N GLN A 697 -18.43 4.94 -14.95
CA GLN A 697 -18.93 6.26 -14.56
C GLN A 697 -19.11 7.15 -15.80
N ILE A 698 -20.19 7.93 -15.80
CA ILE A 698 -20.49 8.92 -16.83
C ILE A 698 -19.78 10.21 -16.41
N ASP A 699 -18.77 10.63 -17.17
CA ASP A 699 -17.93 11.76 -16.82
C ASP A 699 -18.76 13.05 -16.66
N GLY A 700 -18.61 13.72 -15.52
CA GLY A 700 -19.26 15.00 -15.21
C GLY A 700 -20.73 14.91 -14.78
N GLU A 701 -21.33 13.72 -14.77
CA GLU A 701 -22.72 13.51 -14.38
C GLU A 701 -22.82 12.89 -12.98
N ALA A 702 -23.70 13.45 -12.16
CA ALA A 702 -23.99 12.99 -10.81
C ALA A 702 -25.49 13.10 -10.52
N PHE A 703 -25.94 12.53 -9.42
CA PHE A 703 -27.30 12.70 -8.94
C PHE A 703 -27.29 13.16 -7.48
N PRO A 704 -27.94 14.30 -7.15
CA PRO A 704 -28.58 15.25 -8.06
C PRO A 704 -27.57 16.05 -8.90
N HIS A 705 -27.95 16.50 -10.10
CA HIS A 705 -27.14 17.44 -10.92
C HIS A 705 -28.00 18.55 -11.54
N PRO A 706 -27.74 19.84 -11.23
CA PRO A 706 -26.78 20.32 -10.24
C PRO A 706 -27.14 19.83 -8.82
N ALA A 707 -26.16 19.68 -7.94
CA ALA A 707 -26.38 19.12 -6.61
C ALA A 707 -27.37 19.93 -5.75
N GLY A 708 -27.66 21.19 -6.10
CA GLY A 708 -28.55 22.05 -5.32
C GLY A 708 -27.97 22.39 -3.93
N GLY A 709 -28.80 22.99 -3.07
CA GLY A 709 -28.39 23.33 -1.70
C GLY A 709 -28.25 22.11 -0.78
N ASP A 710 -29.12 21.13 -0.97
CA ASP A 710 -29.26 19.97 -0.08
C ASP A 710 -28.61 18.68 -0.64
N GLY A 711 -28.16 18.64 -1.90
CA GLY A 711 -27.55 17.44 -2.47
C GLY A 711 -28.47 16.22 -2.40
N LEU A 712 -27.87 15.05 -2.19
CA LEU A 712 -28.56 13.81 -1.91
C LEU A 712 -29.30 13.83 -0.56
N ASP A 713 -29.00 14.76 0.36
CA ASP A 713 -29.65 14.81 1.67
C ASP A 713 -31.17 15.08 1.54
N ALA A 714 -31.63 15.62 0.40
CA ALA A 714 -33.06 15.71 0.07
C ALA A 714 -33.77 14.35 0.01
N HIS A 715 -33.04 13.28 -0.33
CA HIS A 715 -33.53 11.90 -0.46
C HIS A 715 -33.06 11.00 0.69
N LEU A 716 -32.64 11.60 1.80
CA LEU A 716 -32.29 10.91 3.03
C LEU A 716 -33.31 11.24 4.13
N ARG A 717 -33.78 10.22 4.83
CA ARG A 717 -34.58 10.35 6.04
C ARG A 717 -33.67 10.59 7.26
N PRO A 718 -34.18 11.27 8.31
CA PRO A 718 -33.40 11.54 9.51
C PRO A 718 -33.06 10.23 10.24
N ASP A 719 -31.93 10.22 10.94
CA ASP A 719 -31.55 9.19 11.91
C ASP A 719 -32.09 9.54 13.32
N PRO A 720 -31.87 8.69 14.34
CA PRO A 720 -32.36 8.98 15.70
C PRO A 720 -31.85 10.30 16.30
N ALA A 721 -30.70 10.81 15.83
CA ALA A 721 -30.15 12.10 16.20
C ALA A 721 -30.70 13.28 15.36
N GLY A 722 -31.64 13.02 14.43
CA GLY A 722 -32.25 14.00 13.55
C GLY A 722 -31.41 14.37 12.31
N ARG A 723 -30.29 13.67 12.07
CA ARG A 723 -29.38 13.93 10.94
C ARG A 723 -29.84 13.17 9.71
N ARG A 724 -29.78 13.78 8.54
CA ARG A 724 -30.14 13.12 7.28
C ARG A 724 -29.06 12.10 6.88
N ALA A 725 -29.31 10.82 7.17
CA ALA A 725 -28.30 9.78 7.02
C ALA A 725 -28.84 8.43 6.52
N VAL A 726 -30.15 8.20 6.54
CA VAL A 726 -30.73 6.94 6.11
C VAL A 726 -31.33 7.11 4.70
N LEU A 727 -30.99 6.21 3.78
CA LEU A 727 -31.50 6.22 2.41
C LEU A 727 -33.01 6.01 2.40
N ASP A 728 -33.72 6.86 1.68
CA ASP A 728 -35.18 6.78 1.49
C ASP A 728 -35.45 6.43 0.02
N LEU A 729 -35.56 5.14 -0.27
CA LEU A 729 -35.60 4.63 -1.65
C LEU A 729 -36.98 4.86 -2.28
N ARG A 730 -38.05 4.69 -1.50
CA ARG A 730 -39.48 4.82 -1.89
C ARG A 730 -39.76 4.33 -3.32
N PRO A 731 -39.57 3.02 -3.61
CA PRO A 731 -39.70 2.46 -4.96
C PRO A 731 -41.06 2.69 -5.61
N ALA A 732 -42.14 2.74 -4.81
CA ALA A 732 -43.50 2.94 -5.32
C ALA A 732 -43.83 4.41 -5.67
N ASP A 733 -43.14 5.38 -5.06
CA ASP A 733 -43.44 6.81 -5.21
C ASP A 733 -42.87 7.41 -6.48
N ALA A 734 -43.53 8.43 -7.04
CA ALA A 734 -43.03 9.18 -8.19
C ALA A 734 -41.79 10.03 -7.85
N ASP A 735 -41.80 10.62 -6.64
CA ASP A 735 -40.74 11.49 -6.10
C ASP A 735 -39.76 10.70 -5.20
N GLY A 736 -39.68 9.38 -5.41
CA GLY A 736 -38.76 8.48 -4.69
C GLY A 736 -37.38 8.48 -5.34
N LEU A 737 -36.33 8.27 -4.54
CA LEU A 737 -34.93 8.28 -5.00
C LEU A 737 -34.72 7.36 -6.22
N LEU A 738 -35.34 6.17 -6.21
CA LEU A 738 -35.17 5.22 -7.29
C LEU A 738 -35.73 5.78 -8.62
N LYS A 739 -36.98 6.24 -8.64
CA LYS A 739 -37.59 6.72 -9.89
C LYS A 739 -36.94 7.98 -10.42
N GLU A 740 -36.50 8.88 -9.56
CA GLU A 740 -35.76 10.07 -9.98
C GLU A 740 -34.40 9.71 -10.59
N LEU A 741 -33.68 8.78 -9.97
CA LEU A 741 -32.40 8.29 -10.49
C LEU A 741 -32.59 7.59 -11.85
N GLY A 742 -33.61 6.74 -11.97
CA GLY A 742 -33.99 6.08 -13.22
C GLY A 742 -34.37 7.07 -14.33
N THR A 743 -35.12 8.11 -13.98
CA THR A 743 -35.48 9.21 -14.91
C THR A 743 -34.24 9.94 -15.39
N ARG A 744 -33.31 10.30 -14.49
CA ARG A 744 -32.07 10.99 -14.85
C ARG A 744 -31.18 10.15 -15.77
N LEU A 745 -31.05 8.85 -15.48
CA LEU A 745 -30.32 7.93 -16.36
C LEU A 745 -31.00 7.80 -17.73
N THR A 746 -32.34 7.80 -17.78
CA THR A 746 -33.11 7.78 -19.04
C THR A 746 -32.88 9.05 -19.87
N GLU A 747 -32.80 10.22 -19.23
CA GLU A 747 -32.43 11.49 -19.88
C GLU A 747 -31.01 11.45 -20.48
N LEU A 748 -30.09 10.75 -19.83
CA LEU A 748 -28.72 10.50 -20.31
C LEU A 748 -28.64 9.39 -21.38
N GLY A 749 -29.80 8.89 -21.84
CA GLY A 749 -29.91 7.89 -22.90
C GLY A 749 -29.70 6.45 -22.44
N GLN A 750 -29.81 6.17 -21.14
CA GLN A 750 -29.77 4.81 -20.58
C GLN A 750 -31.21 4.27 -20.47
N GLN A 751 -31.64 3.51 -21.48
CA GLN A 751 -33.00 2.98 -21.59
C GLN A 751 -33.29 1.86 -20.59
N ALA A 752 -32.29 1.06 -20.19
CA ALA A 752 -32.47 0.02 -19.16
C ALA A 752 -32.71 0.59 -17.74
N ALA A 753 -32.58 1.90 -17.55
CA ALA A 753 -32.80 2.53 -16.25
C ALA A 753 -34.30 2.74 -15.91
N ALA A 754 -35.21 2.61 -16.88
CA ALA A 754 -36.64 2.80 -16.68
C ALA A 754 -37.30 1.72 -15.80
N GLU A 755 -36.69 0.53 -15.71
CA GLU A 755 -37.14 -0.60 -14.89
C GLU A 755 -36.01 -1.10 -13.96
N PHE A 756 -35.13 -0.20 -13.47
CA PHE A 756 -33.92 -0.65 -12.78
C PHE A 756 -34.23 -1.32 -11.43
N GLY A 757 -33.75 -2.56 -11.26
CA GLY A 757 -33.90 -3.38 -10.05
C GLY A 757 -32.76 -3.20 -9.03
N PRO A 758 -32.70 -4.08 -8.00
CA PRO A 758 -31.66 -4.09 -6.97
C PRO A 758 -30.22 -4.07 -7.51
N ALA A 759 -29.93 -4.84 -8.58
CA ALA A 759 -28.62 -4.87 -9.22
C ALA A 759 -28.28 -3.53 -9.87
N GLY A 760 -29.26 -2.86 -10.47
CA GLY A 760 -29.09 -1.52 -11.03
C GLY A 760 -28.71 -0.51 -9.96
N LEU A 761 -29.40 -0.53 -8.81
CA LEU A 761 -29.08 0.32 -7.66
C LEU A 761 -27.67 0.03 -7.14
N ALA A 762 -27.34 -1.25 -6.96
CA ALA A 762 -26.02 -1.66 -6.51
C ALA A 762 -24.92 -1.12 -7.43
N VAL A 763 -25.10 -1.18 -8.75
CA VAL A 763 -24.16 -0.61 -9.73
C VAL A 763 -23.97 0.89 -9.54
N GLN A 764 -25.04 1.65 -9.29
CA GLN A 764 -24.94 3.10 -9.07
C GLN A 764 -24.23 3.43 -7.76
N LEU A 765 -24.45 2.63 -6.73
CA LEU A 765 -23.82 2.78 -5.41
C LEU A 765 -22.39 2.23 -5.33
N VAL A 766 -21.83 1.62 -6.39
CA VAL A 766 -20.45 1.12 -6.34
C VAL A 766 -19.48 2.27 -6.04
N ASN A 767 -18.76 2.20 -4.94
CA ASN A 767 -17.62 3.06 -4.66
C ASN A 767 -16.36 2.39 -5.22
N ALA A 768 -15.97 2.81 -6.42
CA ALA A 768 -14.72 2.38 -7.03
C ALA A 768 -13.53 3.01 -6.28
N PRO A 769 -12.39 2.29 -6.15
CA PRO A 769 -11.19 2.85 -5.54
C PRO A 769 -10.84 4.19 -6.18
N ARG A 770 -10.72 5.22 -5.35
CA ARG A 770 -10.52 6.57 -5.87
C ARG A 770 -9.08 6.71 -6.35
N ARG A 771 -8.94 7.36 -7.51
CA ARG A 771 -7.65 7.71 -8.10
C ARG A 771 -7.60 9.21 -8.32
N GLN A 772 -6.48 9.82 -7.97
CA GLN A 772 -6.24 11.23 -8.21
C GLN A 772 -4.91 11.41 -8.94
N LEU A 773 -4.99 12.13 -10.05
CA LEU A 773 -3.85 12.45 -10.88
C LEU A 773 -3.32 13.83 -10.52
N ILE A 774 -2.07 13.90 -10.10
CA ILE A 774 -1.33 15.14 -9.84
C ILE A 774 -0.46 15.39 -11.06
N THR A 775 -0.80 16.39 -11.85
CA THR A 775 -0.05 16.76 -13.06
C THR A 775 0.88 17.92 -12.80
N ARG A 776 2.07 17.86 -13.39
CA ARG A 776 3.02 18.96 -13.37
C ARG A 776 2.52 20.10 -14.26
N GLY A 777 2.26 21.26 -13.68
CA GLY A 777 1.95 22.47 -14.45
C GLY A 777 3.09 22.85 -15.39
N GLN A 778 2.77 23.36 -16.58
CA GLN A 778 3.78 23.98 -17.43
C GLN A 778 4.39 25.17 -16.69
N ALA A 779 5.73 25.28 -16.68
CA ALA A 779 6.44 26.40 -16.07
C ALA A 779 5.88 27.72 -16.66
N ARG A 780 5.30 28.56 -15.80
CA ARG A 780 4.80 29.89 -16.17
C ARG A 780 5.94 30.86 -16.42
#